data_AF-A0A2G9CDQ3-F1
#
_entry.id   AF-A0A2G9CDQ3-F1
#
_cell.length_a   1.000
_cell.length_b   1.000
_cell.length_c   1.000
_cell.angle_alpha   90.00
_cell.angle_beta   90.00
_cell.angle_gamma   90.00
#
_symmetry.space_group_name_H-M   'P 1'
#
loop_
_entity.id
_entity.type
_entity.pdbx_description
1 polymer ?
#
loop_
_entity_poly.entity_id
_entity_poly.type
_entity_poly.pdbx_seq_one_letter_code
_entity_poly.pdbx_strand_id
1 'polypeptide(L)'
;MVGCAVLTSACGGGGSDGASSAVDDASTGAAADITAEVLANRDITLTGDSVIKLPPGTTTYTGVISGQGTLRLSTTASSTLVITKTSTFTLPVARQVQVVTKKTYPGAGYAFTITGVNPPVLTIDPGVTFQIGTNTSADSSPNVIATSDSKNDASLINGEINLNNILNNGTLVISSSQFVLLGQVSGSGSILQAPGVWGGNSSSGVSTYSGVLSLSVGQDFGSNHVAASLANAKAVLNEGSWLVWSPPGSVVTVTQNIYEAAFGNDINFHAIGPSTIVMSGVYSHTDNSPHNQPNLVNPGLSDPELNFAKTIYREGANAPNGNDASYRGINIERGAGTVQWGDGTHANFFLPSAPSPAEVDPPLGKKNAYINLRSGTLAFNYNGPVTLHIGITGGGGGPHRDGSVGNGNVKIMPTPGNDVTFAQPQNYNGTTTIGANAILRLGTGTPVPLRYITIHATRGKSTVLQATYSGDASLLTAESPNGVATNAIVNDGQLIVQNTTTAITLSNISGSGSLAHNGAAALTLRNNSYSGATTLNAGTTLADSANAMGTGSVVNNAALALTGGQRELTLGGSFQQGANGQLTLAIAGSTPGVDHDHLTVAGAAVLGGTLSLSFSGGVSKGQRFVLINAAGGVSGSFNSIVSSGATVVGGQDGNSFFVTVQ
;
A
#
# COMPACT_ATOMS: atom_id res chain seq x y z
N MET A 1 30.60 -46.75 -16.19
CA MET A 1 31.03 -47.10 -14.82
C MET A 1 30.40 -46.08 -13.89
N VAL A 2 29.16 -46.36 -13.46
CA VAL A 2 28.78 -46.81 -12.09
C VAL A 2 29.10 -45.73 -11.04
N GLY A 3 28.15 -45.13 -10.32
CA GLY A 3 26.75 -45.51 -10.16
C GLY A 3 25.84 -44.39 -9.64
N CYS A 4 24.57 -44.52 -10.03
CA CYS A 4 23.39 -43.89 -9.48
C CYS A 4 23.09 -44.41 -8.07
N ALA A 5 22.53 -43.55 -7.21
CA ALA A 5 21.67 -43.98 -6.12
C ALA A 5 20.26 -43.40 -6.37
N VAL A 6 19.41 -44.25 -6.93
CA VAL A 6 17.95 -44.14 -6.89
C VAL A 6 17.50 -44.90 -5.65
N LEU A 7 16.67 -44.29 -4.81
CA LEU A 7 15.96 -44.99 -3.75
C LEU A 7 14.46 -44.80 -3.94
N THR A 8 13.84 -45.87 -4.42
CA THR A 8 12.41 -46.17 -4.34
C THR A 8 12.09 -46.81 -2.99
N SER A 9 11.00 -46.40 -2.34
CA SER A 9 10.26 -47.23 -1.36
C SER A 9 8.79 -46.78 -1.40
N ALA A 10 7.92 -47.51 -2.09
CA ALA A 10 7.18 -48.69 -1.63
C ALA A 10 6.00 -48.33 -0.71
N CYS A 11 4.80 -48.63 -1.24
CA CYS A 11 3.53 -48.66 -0.53
C CYS A 11 3.59 -49.61 0.68
N GLY A 12 3.08 -49.15 1.81
CA GLY A 12 2.78 -49.95 2.98
C GLY A 12 1.58 -49.34 3.69
N GLY A 13 0.43 -49.99 3.56
CA GLY A 13 -0.77 -49.66 4.33
C GLY A 13 -0.59 -50.05 5.79
N GLY A 14 -1.16 -49.24 6.67
CA GLY A 14 -1.24 -49.49 8.11
C GLY A 14 -2.06 -48.39 8.73
N GLY A 15 -3.35 -48.64 8.91
CA GLY A 15 -4.25 -47.76 9.63
C GLY A 15 -3.82 -47.63 11.09
N SER A 16 -3.92 -46.41 11.61
CA SER A 16 -4.04 -46.16 13.04
C SER A 16 -4.90 -44.92 13.21
N ASP A 17 -6.14 -45.15 13.61
CA ASP A 17 -7.08 -44.14 14.06
C ASP A 17 -6.47 -43.35 15.22
N GLY A 18 -5.97 -42.14 14.91
CA GLY A 18 -5.61 -41.14 15.90
C GLY A 18 -6.87 -40.40 16.33
N ALA A 19 -7.61 -40.99 17.26
CA ALA A 19 -8.78 -40.40 17.88
C ALA A 19 -8.49 -38.97 18.36
N SER A 20 -9.31 -38.03 17.88
CA SER A 20 -9.38 -36.68 18.44
C SER A 20 -9.66 -36.79 19.92
N SER A 21 -8.75 -36.28 20.75
CA SER A 21 -8.96 -36.13 22.19
C SER A 21 -10.10 -35.14 22.41
N ALA A 22 -11.32 -35.66 22.55
CA ALA A 22 -12.40 -34.99 23.23
C ALA A 22 -11.92 -34.74 24.66
N VAL A 23 -11.73 -33.48 25.01
CA VAL A 23 -11.66 -33.07 26.40
C VAL A 23 -13.09 -33.14 26.90
N ASP A 24 -13.48 -34.29 27.43
CA ASP A 24 -14.66 -34.43 28.27
C ASP A 24 -14.43 -33.59 29.53
N ASP A 25 -15.02 -32.39 29.56
CA ASP A 25 -15.12 -31.61 30.78
C ASP A 25 -16.42 -32.00 31.50
N ALA A 26 -16.24 -32.60 32.68
CA ALA A 26 -17.30 -33.15 33.49
C ALA A 26 -18.11 -32.04 34.17
N SER A 27 -19.31 -31.76 33.66
CA SER A 27 -20.57 -31.50 34.41
C SER A 27 -21.68 -30.92 33.52
N THR A 28 -22.10 -31.62 32.46
CA THR A 28 -23.18 -31.11 31.59
C THR A 28 -24.49 -31.85 31.84
N GLY A 29 -25.46 -31.15 32.44
CA GLY A 29 -26.86 -31.42 32.07
C GLY A 29 -26.99 -31.27 30.54
N ALA A 30 -27.79 -32.13 29.91
CA ALA A 30 -28.02 -32.03 28.46
C ALA A 30 -28.48 -30.62 28.08
N ALA A 31 -27.93 -30.04 27.02
CA ALA A 31 -28.31 -28.71 26.56
C ALA A 31 -29.82 -28.64 26.33
N ALA A 32 -30.47 -27.60 26.87
CA ALA A 32 -31.91 -27.42 26.75
C ALA A 32 -32.30 -27.15 25.30
N ASP A 33 -33.21 -27.96 24.75
CA ASP A 33 -33.75 -27.76 23.41
C ASP A 33 -34.85 -26.69 23.46
N ILE A 34 -34.55 -25.49 22.95
CA ILE A 34 -35.44 -24.33 22.98
C ILE A 34 -36.10 -24.07 21.62
N THR A 35 -36.09 -25.08 20.73
CA THR A 35 -36.58 -24.95 19.35
C THR A 35 -38.06 -24.56 19.29
N ALA A 36 -38.91 -25.17 20.13
CA ALA A 36 -40.35 -24.92 20.11
C ALA A 36 -40.68 -23.47 20.50
N GLU A 37 -39.94 -22.91 21.45
CA GLU A 37 -40.07 -21.53 21.91
C GLU A 37 -39.64 -20.54 20.83
N VAL A 38 -38.55 -20.82 20.13
CA VAL A 38 -38.06 -20.02 19.00
C VAL A 38 -39.08 -20.03 17.86
N LEU A 39 -39.60 -21.20 17.48
CA LEU A 39 -40.63 -21.30 16.44
C LEU A 39 -41.95 -20.61 16.84
N ALA A 40 -42.22 -20.51 18.15
CA ALA A 40 -43.35 -19.77 18.69
C ALA A 40 -43.07 -18.26 18.91
N ASN A 41 -41.89 -17.75 18.50
CA ASN A 41 -41.47 -16.36 18.67
C ASN A 41 -41.51 -15.86 20.13
N ARG A 42 -41.27 -16.73 21.09
CA ARG A 42 -41.25 -16.36 22.51
C ARG A 42 -39.93 -15.71 22.90
N ASP A 43 -39.97 -14.81 23.86
CA ASP A 43 -38.77 -14.33 24.54
C ASP A 43 -38.24 -15.45 25.45
N ILE A 44 -36.91 -15.63 25.45
CA ILE A 44 -36.24 -16.75 26.10
C ILE A 44 -35.12 -16.19 26.98
N THR A 45 -35.08 -16.61 28.24
CA THR A 45 -33.97 -16.34 29.17
C THR A 45 -33.16 -17.62 29.35
N LEU A 46 -31.92 -17.62 28.86
CA LEU A 46 -30.98 -18.71 29.06
C LEU A 46 -30.61 -18.80 30.55
N THR A 47 -30.68 -20.02 31.08
CA THR A 47 -30.22 -20.39 32.42
C THR A 47 -29.08 -21.42 32.39
N GLY A 48 -28.62 -21.77 31.19
CA GLY A 48 -27.62 -22.78 30.91
C GLY A 48 -27.44 -23.01 29.41
N ASP A 49 -26.70 -24.06 29.07
CA ASP A 49 -26.41 -24.42 27.68
C ASP A 49 -27.68 -24.84 26.95
N SER A 50 -27.90 -24.30 25.75
CA SER A 50 -29.14 -24.45 24.98
C SER A 50 -28.85 -24.73 23.51
N VAL A 51 -29.78 -25.41 22.84
CA VAL A 51 -29.71 -25.74 21.42
C VAL A 51 -30.99 -25.35 20.68
N ILE A 52 -30.83 -24.82 19.47
CA ILE A 52 -31.92 -24.65 18.49
C ILE A 52 -31.65 -25.61 17.34
N LYS A 53 -32.56 -26.56 17.13
CA LYS A 53 -32.54 -27.51 16.01
C LYS A 53 -33.44 -26.97 14.90
N LEU A 54 -32.84 -26.22 13.97
CA LEU A 54 -33.58 -25.49 12.97
C LEU A 54 -34.23 -26.45 11.95
N PRO A 55 -35.52 -26.26 11.61
CA PRO A 55 -36.13 -26.98 10.50
C PRO A 55 -35.52 -26.51 9.16
N PRO A 56 -35.64 -27.30 8.08
CA PRO A 56 -35.23 -26.86 6.74
C PRO A 56 -35.92 -25.56 6.33
N GLY A 57 -35.18 -24.67 5.64
CA GLY A 57 -35.69 -23.37 5.19
C GLY A 57 -35.40 -22.23 6.16
N THR A 58 -36.17 -21.14 6.07
CA THR A 58 -35.93 -19.90 6.82
C THR A 58 -36.88 -19.76 8.01
N THR A 59 -36.32 -19.58 9.20
CA THR A 59 -37.04 -19.25 10.43
C THR A 59 -36.71 -17.81 10.81
N THR A 60 -37.71 -16.92 10.76
CA THR A 60 -37.58 -15.55 11.27
C THR A 60 -38.02 -15.51 12.73
N TYR A 61 -37.10 -15.17 13.62
CA TYR A 61 -37.31 -15.06 15.06
C TYR A 61 -37.42 -13.59 15.48
N THR A 62 -38.61 -13.21 15.94
CA THR A 62 -38.94 -11.87 16.42
C THR A 62 -38.99 -11.75 17.94
N GLY A 63 -38.68 -12.83 18.66
CA GLY A 63 -38.48 -12.80 20.11
C GLY A 63 -37.08 -12.31 20.48
N VAL A 64 -36.77 -12.37 21.77
CA VAL A 64 -35.47 -11.97 22.31
C VAL A 64 -34.82 -13.11 23.11
N ILE A 65 -33.53 -13.38 22.90
CA ILE A 65 -32.76 -14.30 23.75
C ILE A 65 -31.88 -13.48 24.72
N SER A 66 -31.99 -13.75 26.01
CA SER A 66 -31.24 -13.05 27.07
C SER A 66 -30.68 -14.05 28.10
N GLY A 67 -30.02 -13.58 29.16
CA GLY A 67 -29.57 -14.43 30.27
C GLY A 67 -28.13 -14.95 30.14
N GLN A 68 -27.83 -16.08 30.79
CA GLN A 68 -26.49 -16.67 30.82
C GLN A 68 -26.52 -18.13 30.37
N GLY A 69 -25.59 -18.49 29.47
CA GLY A 69 -25.48 -19.83 28.90
C GLY A 69 -24.74 -19.83 27.56
N THR A 70 -24.65 -20.99 26.91
CA THR A 70 -24.23 -21.09 25.52
C THR A 70 -25.41 -21.40 24.61
N LEU A 71 -25.37 -20.95 23.36
CA LEU A 71 -26.36 -21.25 22.35
C LEU A 71 -25.71 -21.99 21.17
N ARG A 72 -26.22 -23.18 20.83
CA ARG A 72 -25.82 -23.90 19.62
C ARG A 72 -26.96 -23.90 18.61
N LEU A 73 -26.65 -23.48 17.38
CA LEU A 73 -27.54 -23.60 16.23
C LEU A 73 -27.13 -24.84 15.45
N SER A 74 -28.08 -25.77 15.28
CA SER A 74 -27.85 -27.04 14.60
C SER A 74 -28.96 -27.32 13.60
N THR A 75 -28.67 -28.16 12.62
CA THR A 75 -29.64 -28.57 11.61
C THR A 75 -29.22 -29.91 10.99
N THR A 76 -30.17 -30.59 10.35
CA THR A 76 -29.93 -31.77 9.50
C THR A 76 -30.03 -31.46 8.01
N ALA A 77 -30.34 -30.22 7.63
CA ALA A 77 -30.48 -29.75 6.25
C ALA A 77 -30.06 -28.27 6.15
N SER A 78 -30.04 -27.67 4.97
CA SER A 78 -29.77 -26.24 4.87
C SER A 78 -30.89 -25.42 5.55
N SER A 79 -30.53 -24.63 6.57
CA SER A 79 -31.46 -23.87 7.40
C SER A 79 -30.95 -22.46 7.67
N THR A 80 -31.86 -21.50 7.72
CA THR A 80 -31.55 -20.11 8.07
C THR A 80 -32.32 -19.71 9.32
N LEU A 81 -31.64 -19.19 10.34
CA LEU A 81 -32.25 -18.45 11.44
C LEU A 81 -31.99 -16.96 11.24
N VAL A 82 -33.05 -16.18 11.05
CA VAL A 82 -33.00 -14.72 10.98
C VAL A 82 -33.46 -14.17 12.31
N ILE A 83 -32.65 -13.33 12.96
CA ILE A 83 -33.10 -12.60 14.16
C ILE A 83 -33.30 -11.12 13.86
N THR A 84 -34.39 -10.53 14.36
CA THR A 84 -34.74 -9.14 14.06
C THR A 84 -34.66 -8.21 15.28
N LYS A 85 -34.42 -8.76 16.47
CA LYS A 85 -34.29 -8.02 17.73
C LYS A 85 -32.98 -8.29 18.44
N THR A 86 -32.55 -7.33 19.26
CA THR A 86 -31.33 -7.40 20.07
C THR A 86 -31.40 -8.50 21.11
N SER A 87 -30.54 -9.51 21.00
CA SER A 87 -30.37 -10.57 21.99
C SER A 87 -29.10 -10.31 22.81
N THR A 88 -29.14 -10.52 24.13
CA THR A 88 -28.10 -10.06 25.08
C THR A 88 -27.61 -11.16 26.01
N PHE A 89 -27.55 -12.40 25.53
CA PHE A 89 -27.02 -13.51 26.33
C PHE A 89 -25.49 -13.47 26.42
N THR A 90 -24.96 -13.97 27.54
CA THR A 90 -23.52 -14.02 27.84
C THR A 90 -23.12 -15.38 28.38
N LEU A 91 -21.82 -15.67 28.40
CA LEU A 91 -21.32 -16.83 29.13
C LEU A 91 -21.62 -16.73 30.62
N PRO A 92 -21.83 -17.85 31.33
CA PRO A 92 -21.82 -17.87 32.79
C PRO A 92 -20.55 -17.21 33.35
N VAL A 93 -20.67 -16.42 34.42
CA VAL A 93 -19.56 -15.65 35.02
C VAL A 93 -18.29 -16.50 35.25
N ALA A 94 -18.45 -17.76 35.67
CA ALA A 94 -17.34 -18.67 35.90
C ALA A 94 -16.53 -19.01 34.64
N ARG A 95 -17.14 -18.92 33.44
CA ARG A 95 -16.52 -19.23 32.13
C ARG A 95 -15.98 -18.00 31.41
N GLN A 96 -16.25 -16.79 31.91
CA GLN A 96 -15.68 -15.55 31.39
C GLN A 96 -14.20 -15.48 31.83
N VAL A 97 -13.26 -15.45 30.90
CA VAL A 97 -11.81 -15.48 31.18
C VAL A 97 -11.06 -14.31 30.57
N GLN A 98 -11.72 -13.51 29.72
CA GLN A 98 -11.08 -12.36 29.10
C GLN A 98 -10.85 -11.21 30.07
N VAL A 99 -9.76 -10.49 29.86
CA VAL A 99 -9.40 -9.28 30.61
C VAL A 99 -9.09 -8.16 29.63
N VAL A 100 -9.78 -7.04 29.81
CA VAL A 100 -9.62 -5.80 29.04
C VAL A 100 -8.80 -4.79 29.84
N THR A 101 -7.68 -4.37 29.29
CA THR A 101 -6.86 -3.29 29.88
C THR A 101 -6.91 -2.05 28.99
N LYS A 102 -7.20 -0.90 29.58
CA LYS A 102 -7.16 0.41 28.90
C LYS A 102 -5.80 1.06 29.08
N LYS A 103 -5.19 1.53 27.99
CA LYS A 103 -3.96 2.32 28.00
C LYS A 103 -4.16 3.64 27.27
N THR A 104 -3.85 4.74 27.93
CA THR A 104 -3.92 6.10 27.36
C THR A 104 -2.60 6.46 26.66
N TYR A 105 -2.70 7.08 25.49
CA TYR A 105 -1.59 7.58 24.69
C TYR A 105 -1.74 9.10 24.54
N PRO A 106 -0.92 9.91 25.24
CA PRO A 106 -1.01 11.37 25.19
C PRO A 106 -1.01 11.89 23.75
N GLY A 107 -2.02 12.69 23.39
CA GLY A 107 -2.18 13.25 22.04
C GLY A 107 -2.68 12.28 20.96
N ALA A 108 -2.88 11.00 21.28
CA ALA A 108 -3.34 9.98 20.32
C ALA A 108 -4.58 9.20 20.79
N GLY A 109 -5.13 9.51 21.97
CA GLY A 109 -6.33 8.86 22.51
C GLY A 109 -5.99 7.71 23.45
N TYR A 110 -6.67 6.57 23.31
CA TYR A 110 -6.42 5.37 24.11
C TYR A 110 -6.60 4.11 23.25
N ALA A 111 -6.03 3.01 23.72
CA ALA A 111 -6.23 1.69 23.15
C ALA A 111 -6.61 0.69 24.25
N PHE A 112 -7.43 -0.31 23.89
CA PHE A 112 -7.71 -1.46 24.72
C PHE A 112 -6.90 -2.67 24.27
N THR A 113 -6.40 -3.42 25.24
CA THR A 113 -5.78 -4.74 25.03
C THR A 113 -6.69 -5.79 25.64
N ILE A 114 -7.02 -6.81 24.85
CA ILE A 114 -7.83 -7.95 25.27
C ILE A 114 -6.88 -9.13 25.43
N THR A 115 -6.84 -9.73 26.62
CA THR A 115 -6.06 -10.93 26.91
C THR A 115 -6.98 -12.08 27.31
N GLY A 116 -6.58 -13.31 27.03
CA GLY A 116 -7.45 -14.48 27.14
C GLY A 116 -8.44 -14.60 25.98
N VAL A 117 -9.11 -15.75 25.91
CA VAL A 117 -10.13 -16.07 24.90
C VAL A 117 -11.30 -16.72 25.61
N ASN A 118 -12.46 -16.09 25.55
CA ASN A 118 -13.69 -16.67 26.08
C ASN A 118 -14.09 -17.91 25.24
N PRO A 119 -14.61 -18.99 25.84
CA PRO A 119 -15.19 -20.08 25.07
C PRO A 119 -16.38 -19.58 24.22
N PRO A 120 -16.78 -20.30 23.15
CA PRO A 120 -17.88 -19.86 22.31
C PRO A 120 -19.19 -19.73 23.10
N VAL A 121 -19.80 -18.53 23.06
CA VAL A 121 -21.15 -18.31 23.58
C VAL A 121 -22.19 -18.72 22.53
N LEU A 122 -21.84 -18.60 21.26
CA LEU A 122 -22.66 -18.98 20.12
C LEU A 122 -21.87 -19.95 19.24
N THR A 123 -22.44 -21.11 18.94
CA THR A 123 -21.91 -22.06 17.96
C THR A 123 -22.88 -22.18 16.80
N ILE A 124 -22.39 -21.98 15.58
CA ILE A 124 -23.15 -22.11 14.33
C ILE A 124 -22.60 -23.35 13.61
N ASP A 125 -23.39 -24.41 13.57
CA ASP A 125 -22.99 -25.67 12.92
C ASP A 125 -22.95 -25.56 11.39
N PRO A 126 -22.21 -26.46 10.70
CA PRO A 126 -22.30 -26.59 9.26
C PRO A 126 -23.74 -26.76 8.76
N GLY A 127 -24.07 -26.11 7.65
CA GLY A 127 -25.43 -26.11 7.08
C GLY A 127 -26.38 -25.06 7.67
N VAL A 128 -25.99 -24.39 8.76
CA VAL A 128 -26.76 -23.27 9.33
C VAL A 128 -26.29 -21.94 8.75
N THR A 129 -27.24 -21.13 8.29
CA THR A 129 -27.08 -19.69 8.09
C THR A 129 -27.68 -18.96 9.29
N PHE A 130 -26.85 -18.22 10.02
CA PHE A 130 -27.32 -17.33 11.08
C PHE A 130 -27.29 -15.90 10.56
N GLN A 131 -28.47 -15.29 10.43
CA GLN A 131 -28.64 -13.95 9.88
C GLN A 131 -29.07 -12.95 10.95
N ILE A 132 -28.38 -11.81 10.99
CA ILE A 132 -28.62 -10.70 11.88
C ILE A 132 -29.34 -9.59 11.12
N GLY A 133 -30.62 -9.39 11.43
CA GLY A 133 -31.47 -8.39 10.80
C GLY A 133 -32.02 -8.77 9.43
N THR A 134 -32.86 -7.88 8.90
CA THR A 134 -33.51 -7.96 7.59
C THR A 134 -33.25 -6.74 6.72
N ASN A 135 -32.53 -5.73 7.23
CA ASN A 135 -32.30 -4.42 6.62
C ASN A 135 -33.62 -3.71 6.29
N THR A 136 -34.62 -3.88 7.16
CA THR A 136 -35.94 -3.26 7.03
C THR A 136 -36.34 -2.58 8.34
N SER A 137 -37.45 -1.86 8.34
CA SER A 137 -38.04 -1.30 9.57
C SER A 137 -38.49 -2.36 10.57
N ALA A 138 -38.49 -3.65 10.21
CA ALA A 138 -38.75 -4.75 11.14
C ALA A 138 -37.61 -4.99 12.14
N ASP A 139 -36.43 -4.41 11.88
CA ASP A 139 -35.24 -4.54 12.71
C ASP A 139 -35.34 -3.58 13.91
N SER A 140 -35.54 -4.11 15.12
CA SER A 140 -35.45 -3.31 16.35
C SER A 140 -33.99 -3.25 16.85
N SER A 141 -33.11 -2.73 15.98
CA SER A 141 -31.66 -2.65 16.18
C SER A 141 -30.97 -3.99 16.50
N PRO A 142 -31.16 -5.05 15.68
CA PRO A 142 -30.72 -6.41 15.99
C PRO A 142 -29.21 -6.49 16.25
N ASN A 143 -28.85 -6.46 17.54
CA ASN A 143 -27.51 -6.78 18.02
C ASN A 143 -27.58 -8.15 18.69
N VAL A 144 -26.84 -9.14 18.18
CA VAL A 144 -27.01 -10.52 18.69
C VAL A 144 -26.28 -10.74 20.01
N ILE A 145 -25.40 -9.83 20.39
CA ILE A 145 -24.35 -10.20 21.31
C ILE A 145 -24.13 -9.05 22.29
N ALA A 146 -24.22 -9.36 23.58
CA ALA A 146 -23.93 -8.41 24.65
C ALA A 146 -22.57 -7.74 24.44
N THR A 147 -22.49 -6.43 24.68
CA THR A 147 -21.30 -5.58 24.42
C THR A 147 -20.29 -5.60 25.56
N SER A 148 -20.17 -6.72 26.29
CA SER A 148 -19.24 -6.91 27.41
C SER A 148 -19.57 -8.20 28.17
N ASP A 149 -18.64 -8.61 29.03
CA ASP A 149 -18.88 -9.61 30.05
C ASP A 149 -18.82 -8.98 31.46
N SER A 150 -19.32 -9.69 32.47
CA SER A 150 -19.46 -9.16 33.83
C SER A 150 -18.13 -8.91 34.55
N LYS A 151 -16.99 -9.31 33.98
CA LYS A 151 -15.66 -9.12 34.56
C LYS A 151 -14.97 -7.84 34.06
N ASN A 152 -15.50 -7.20 33.03
CA ASN A 152 -14.82 -6.12 32.31
C ASN A 152 -15.62 -4.81 32.35
N ASP A 153 -15.61 -4.14 33.50
CA ASP A 153 -16.26 -2.83 33.73
C ASP A 153 -15.90 -1.78 32.66
N ALA A 154 -14.66 -1.76 32.19
CA ALA A 154 -14.21 -0.84 31.14
C ALA A 154 -14.92 -1.03 29.79
N SER A 155 -15.39 -2.25 29.49
CA SER A 155 -16.19 -2.55 28.29
C SER A 155 -17.67 -2.20 28.48
N LEU A 156 -18.18 -2.32 29.71
CA LEU A 156 -19.56 -1.99 30.09
C LEU A 156 -19.86 -0.47 30.00
N ILE A 157 -18.89 0.38 30.34
CA ILE A 157 -19.13 1.84 30.50
C ILE A 157 -19.31 2.56 29.14
N ASN A 158 -18.70 2.06 28.06
CA ASN A 158 -18.81 2.70 26.74
C ASN A 158 -19.40 1.80 25.64
N GLY A 159 -19.56 0.48 25.88
CA GLY A 159 -20.13 -0.44 24.88
C GLY A 159 -19.29 -0.60 23.60
N GLU A 160 -18.01 -0.24 23.65
CA GLU A 160 -17.10 -0.20 22.49
C GLU A 160 -16.55 -1.58 22.08
N ILE A 161 -16.67 -2.60 22.93
CA ILE A 161 -16.07 -3.93 22.72
C ILE A 161 -17.12 -5.02 22.94
N ASN A 162 -17.18 -5.99 22.05
CA ASN A 162 -17.88 -7.24 22.31
C ASN A 162 -16.86 -8.34 22.67
N LEU A 163 -17.00 -8.95 23.84
CA LEU A 163 -16.11 -10.00 24.38
C LEU A 163 -16.65 -11.42 24.22
N ASN A 164 -17.78 -11.56 23.54
CA ASN A 164 -18.29 -12.88 23.21
C ASN A 164 -17.50 -13.47 22.04
N ASN A 165 -17.39 -14.80 22.08
CA ASN A 165 -16.77 -15.59 21.03
C ASN A 165 -17.87 -16.35 20.26
N ILE A 166 -17.88 -16.23 18.94
CA ILE A 166 -18.74 -16.98 18.03
C ILE A 166 -17.89 -18.05 17.34
N LEU A 167 -18.26 -19.31 17.51
CA LEU A 167 -17.72 -20.40 16.69
C LEU A 167 -18.61 -20.55 15.44
N ASN A 168 -18.16 -20.00 14.32
CA ASN A 168 -18.87 -20.05 13.04
C ASN A 168 -18.31 -21.16 12.14
N ASN A 169 -19.03 -22.28 12.02
CA ASN A 169 -18.75 -23.33 11.04
C ASN A 169 -19.81 -23.41 9.93
N GLY A 170 -20.82 -22.53 9.97
CA GLY A 170 -21.86 -22.38 8.96
C GLY A 170 -21.65 -21.09 8.13
N THR A 171 -22.69 -20.26 8.04
CA THR A 171 -22.60 -18.91 7.45
C THR A 171 -23.17 -17.89 8.43
N LEU A 172 -22.43 -16.81 8.67
CA LEU A 172 -22.90 -15.66 9.44
C LEU A 172 -23.23 -14.52 8.47
N VAL A 173 -24.49 -14.10 8.43
CA VAL A 173 -24.97 -13.03 7.55
C VAL A 173 -25.33 -11.80 8.36
N ILE A 174 -24.82 -10.64 7.96
CA ILE A 174 -25.14 -9.34 8.57
C ILE A 174 -26.00 -8.57 7.59
N SER A 175 -27.28 -8.43 7.94
CA SER A 175 -28.29 -7.71 7.16
C SER A 175 -28.96 -6.67 8.05
N SER A 176 -28.19 -5.75 8.61
CA SER A 176 -28.70 -4.74 9.56
C SER A 176 -28.23 -3.33 9.18
N SER A 177 -29.16 -2.37 9.19
CA SER A 177 -28.85 -0.94 9.02
C SER A 177 -28.15 -0.31 10.23
N GLN A 178 -27.75 -1.12 11.23
CA GLN A 178 -27.02 -0.72 12.42
C GLN A 178 -25.67 -1.45 12.45
N PHE A 179 -24.69 -0.84 13.12
CA PHE A 179 -23.39 -1.49 13.34
C PHE A 179 -23.54 -2.70 14.27
N VAL A 180 -22.99 -3.83 13.85
CA VAL A 180 -23.02 -5.09 14.61
C VAL A 180 -21.63 -5.38 15.14
N LEU A 181 -21.45 -5.30 16.46
CA LEU A 181 -20.20 -5.73 17.10
C LEU A 181 -20.22 -7.25 17.22
N LEU A 182 -19.42 -7.97 16.42
CA LEU A 182 -19.38 -9.45 16.45
C LEU A 182 -18.50 -10.01 17.57
N GLY A 183 -17.57 -9.22 18.10
CA GLY A 183 -16.58 -9.68 19.06
C GLY A 183 -15.54 -10.57 18.40
N GLN A 184 -15.17 -11.66 19.05
CA GLN A 184 -14.26 -12.65 18.47
C GLN A 184 -15.06 -13.67 17.66
N VAL A 185 -14.55 -13.99 16.46
CA VAL A 185 -15.09 -15.08 15.64
C VAL A 185 -14.02 -16.14 15.45
N SER A 186 -14.41 -17.40 15.49
CA SER A 186 -13.58 -18.57 15.23
C SER A 186 -14.30 -19.50 14.25
N GLY A 187 -13.62 -20.56 13.81
CA GLY A 187 -14.18 -21.54 12.86
C GLY A 187 -13.90 -21.22 11.40
N SER A 188 -14.47 -22.03 10.51
CA SER A 188 -14.18 -22.02 9.06
C SER A 188 -15.34 -21.53 8.19
N GLY A 189 -16.50 -21.24 8.80
CA GLY A 189 -17.68 -20.71 8.12
C GLY A 189 -17.44 -19.30 7.61
N SER A 190 -18.22 -18.84 6.64
CA SER A 190 -18.03 -17.51 6.04
C SER A 190 -18.82 -16.43 6.78
N ILE A 191 -18.33 -15.19 6.71
CA ILE A 191 -19.01 -14.00 7.22
C ILE A 191 -19.36 -13.12 6.02
N LEU A 192 -20.64 -12.83 5.86
CA LEU A 192 -21.17 -12.07 4.73
C LEU A 192 -21.94 -10.84 5.25
N GLN A 193 -21.51 -9.64 4.86
CA GLN A 193 -22.36 -8.46 4.88
C GLN A 193 -23.31 -8.53 3.67
N ALA A 194 -24.62 -8.54 3.91
CA ALA A 194 -25.59 -8.61 2.83
C ALA A 194 -25.57 -7.32 1.97
N PRO A 195 -25.99 -7.37 0.69
CA PRO A 195 -26.02 -6.19 -0.18
C PRO A 195 -26.89 -5.04 0.35
N GLY A 196 -26.46 -3.79 0.13
CA GLY A 196 -27.26 -2.59 0.46
C GLY A 196 -27.40 -2.30 1.96
N VAL A 197 -26.52 -2.86 2.78
CA VAL A 197 -26.55 -2.74 4.23
C VAL A 197 -25.54 -1.68 4.69
N TRP A 198 -25.98 -0.72 5.50
CA TRP A 198 -25.11 0.29 6.13
C TRP A 198 -24.98 -0.03 7.63
N GLY A 199 -23.96 -0.79 7.97
CA GLY A 199 -23.74 -1.30 9.32
C GLY A 199 -22.49 -2.16 9.31
N GLY A 200 -21.35 -1.59 9.71
CA GLY A 200 -20.10 -2.35 9.73
C GLY A 200 -20.10 -3.39 10.85
N ASN A 201 -19.13 -4.30 10.79
CA ASN A 201 -18.85 -5.22 11.88
C ASN A 201 -17.43 -5.06 12.39
N SER A 202 -17.27 -4.57 13.61
CA SER A 202 -15.96 -4.57 14.25
C SER A 202 -15.69 -5.96 14.84
N SER A 203 -14.83 -6.73 14.16
CA SER A 203 -14.14 -7.85 14.79
C SER A 203 -13.06 -7.30 15.71
N SER A 204 -12.95 -7.80 16.94
CA SER A 204 -11.99 -7.30 17.92
C SER A 204 -11.10 -8.43 18.46
N GLY A 205 -9.80 -8.15 18.58
CA GLY A 205 -8.85 -9.09 19.15
C GLY A 205 -8.37 -10.18 18.19
N VAL A 206 -7.61 -11.14 18.73
CA VAL A 206 -7.06 -12.27 17.97
C VAL A 206 -8.19 -13.24 17.62
N SER A 207 -8.36 -13.49 16.33
CA SER A 207 -9.37 -14.38 15.79
C SER A 207 -8.71 -15.58 15.11
N THR A 208 -9.21 -16.79 15.39
CA THR A 208 -8.81 -18.02 14.69
C THR A 208 -9.67 -18.30 13.45
N TYR A 209 -10.50 -17.32 13.06
CA TYR A 209 -11.36 -17.38 11.89
C TYR A 209 -10.57 -17.74 10.63
N SER A 210 -11.09 -18.69 9.86
CA SER A 210 -10.44 -19.23 8.66
C SER A 210 -11.33 -19.22 7.41
N GLY A 211 -12.54 -18.65 7.50
CA GLY A 211 -13.47 -18.52 6.38
C GLY A 211 -13.15 -17.35 5.44
N VAL A 212 -14.11 -17.05 4.55
CA VAL A 212 -14.08 -15.88 3.65
C VAL A 212 -14.88 -14.75 4.27
N LEU A 213 -14.25 -13.60 4.47
CA LEU A 213 -14.93 -12.37 4.89
C LEU A 213 -15.42 -11.61 3.65
N SER A 214 -16.72 -11.38 3.53
CA SER A 214 -17.31 -10.66 2.40
C SER A 214 -18.01 -9.39 2.87
N LEU A 215 -17.64 -8.27 2.26
CA LEU A 215 -18.05 -6.91 2.61
C LEU A 215 -18.81 -6.30 1.44
N SER A 216 -19.91 -5.60 1.68
CA SER A 216 -20.81 -5.14 0.60
C SER A 216 -20.87 -3.63 0.42
N VAL A 217 -20.83 -2.82 1.49
CA VAL A 217 -20.95 -1.36 1.35
C VAL A 217 -19.92 -0.61 2.19
N GLY A 218 -19.85 -0.91 3.49
CA GLY A 218 -18.94 -0.24 4.41
C GLY A 218 -18.70 -1.09 5.65
N GLN A 219 -17.42 -1.29 6.01
CA GLN A 219 -17.07 -2.14 7.15
C GLN A 219 -15.83 -1.64 7.88
N ASP A 220 -15.92 -1.56 9.21
CA ASP A 220 -14.77 -1.36 10.08
C ASP A 220 -14.06 -2.67 10.38
N PHE A 221 -12.77 -2.72 10.11
CA PHE A 221 -11.87 -3.76 10.60
C PHE A 221 -11.05 -3.21 11.77
N GLY A 222 -11.49 -3.57 12.98
CA GLY A 222 -11.00 -2.97 14.23
C GLY A 222 -11.73 -1.68 14.55
N SER A 223 -11.10 -0.84 15.37
CA SER A 223 -11.54 0.53 15.66
C SER A 223 -10.34 1.41 16.01
N ASN A 224 -10.58 2.69 16.23
CA ASN A 224 -9.60 3.62 16.79
C ASN A 224 -9.09 3.23 18.19
N HIS A 225 -9.72 2.27 18.87
CA HIS A 225 -9.37 1.82 20.22
C HIS A 225 -9.00 0.34 20.29
N VAL A 226 -9.40 -0.50 19.34
CA VAL A 226 -9.18 -1.95 19.39
C VAL A 226 -8.62 -2.47 18.08
N ALA A 227 -7.53 -3.22 18.16
CA ALA A 227 -6.95 -3.89 17.01
C ALA A 227 -7.77 -5.13 16.64
N ALA A 228 -7.93 -5.36 15.34
CA ALA A 228 -8.51 -6.58 14.79
C ALA A 228 -7.42 -7.51 14.23
N SER A 229 -7.78 -8.78 14.02
CA SER A 229 -6.90 -9.78 13.43
C SER A 229 -7.67 -10.70 12.48
N LEU A 230 -7.05 -11.05 11.36
CA LEU A 230 -7.54 -12.01 10.37
C LEU A 230 -6.46 -13.05 10.01
N ALA A 231 -5.54 -13.35 10.93
CA ALA A 231 -4.33 -14.11 10.62
C ALA A 231 -4.57 -15.42 9.83
N ASN A 232 -5.67 -16.14 10.13
CA ASN A 232 -6.02 -17.41 9.49
C ASN A 232 -7.09 -17.28 8.41
N ALA A 233 -7.66 -16.09 8.19
CA ALA A 233 -8.73 -15.88 7.24
C ALA A 233 -8.25 -16.26 5.84
N LYS A 234 -9.15 -16.83 5.04
CA LYS A 234 -8.79 -17.32 3.72
C LYS A 234 -8.61 -16.20 2.71
N ALA A 235 -9.54 -15.25 2.72
CA ALA A 235 -9.58 -14.11 1.82
C ALA A 235 -10.56 -13.06 2.35
N VAL A 236 -10.40 -11.84 1.87
CA VAL A 236 -11.37 -10.76 2.05
C VAL A 236 -11.96 -10.44 0.67
N LEU A 237 -13.28 -10.42 0.54
CA LEU A 237 -13.98 -9.84 -0.60
C LEU A 237 -14.46 -8.44 -0.18
N ASN A 238 -13.97 -7.41 -0.86
CA ASN A 238 -14.37 -6.04 -0.63
C ASN A 238 -15.24 -5.56 -1.82
N GLU A 239 -16.54 -5.39 -1.58
CA GLU A 239 -17.48 -4.75 -2.51
C GLU A 239 -17.90 -3.33 -2.10
N GLY A 240 -17.20 -2.72 -1.14
CA GLY A 240 -17.47 -1.35 -0.71
C GLY A 240 -16.24 -0.65 -0.12
N SER A 241 -16.46 0.16 0.91
CA SER A 241 -15.39 0.83 1.65
C SER A 241 -14.94 -0.01 2.84
N TRP A 242 -13.69 -0.49 2.79
CA TRP A 242 -13.09 -1.22 3.90
C TRP A 242 -12.24 -0.29 4.75
N LEU A 243 -12.63 -0.08 6.02
CA LEU A 243 -11.94 0.82 6.94
C LEU A 243 -11.05 0.00 7.86
N VAL A 244 -9.75 0.01 7.60
CA VAL A 244 -8.75 -0.74 8.36
C VAL A 244 -8.18 0.16 9.44
N TRP A 245 -8.46 -0.16 10.71
CA TRP A 245 -8.03 0.64 11.85
C TRP A 245 -6.84 0.02 12.57
N SER A 246 -5.91 0.87 13.02
CA SER A 246 -4.87 0.47 13.97
C SER A 246 -4.81 1.49 15.11
N PRO A 247 -5.19 1.09 16.34
CA PRO A 247 -5.15 1.98 17.50
C PRO A 247 -3.70 2.32 17.90
N PRO A 248 -3.49 3.38 18.69
CA PRO A 248 -2.17 3.80 19.13
C PRO A 248 -1.33 2.67 19.77
N GLY A 249 -0.06 2.58 19.38
CA GLY A 249 0.88 1.60 19.91
C GLY A 249 0.65 0.16 19.42
N SER A 250 -0.23 -0.06 18.45
CA SER A 250 -0.51 -1.38 17.89
C SER A 250 0.11 -1.58 16.50
N VAL A 251 0.22 -2.85 16.10
CA VAL A 251 0.51 -3.27 14.73
C VAL A 251 -0.64 -4.17 14.28
N VAL A 252 -1.36 -3.77 13.23
CA VAL A 252 -2.41 -4.57 12.60
C VAL A 252 -1.86 -5.11 11.29
N THR A 253 -1.84 -6.42 11.11
CA THR A 253 -1.31 -7.07 9.90
C THR A 253 -2.43 -7.80 9.16
N VAL A 254 -2.52 -7.58 7.86
CA VAL A 254 -3.39 -8.30 6.93
C VAL A 254 -2.50 -9.02 5.93
N THR A 255 -2.46 -10.35 6.03
CA THR A 255 -1.70 -11.22 5.13
C THR A 255 -2.54 -11.75 3.96
N GLN A 256 -3.87 -11.58 4.05
CA GLN A 256 -4.81 -12.07 3.07
C GLN A 256 -4.78 -11.26 1.78
N ASN A 257 -5.01 -11.95 0.66
CA ASN A 257 -5.46 -11.27 -0.54
C ASN A 257 -6.86 -10.67 -0.30
N ILE A 258 -7.01 -9.44 -0.75
CA ILE A 258 -8.28 -8.72 -0.75
C ILE A 258 -8.73 -8.68 -2.20
N TYR A 259 -9.94 -9.13 -2.47
CA TYR A 259 -10.51 -9.23 -3.80
C TYR A 259 -11.64 -8.24 -3.98
N GLU A 260 -11.64 -7.51 -5.08
CA GLU A 260 -12.76 -6.67 -5.50
C GLU A 260 -13.44 -7.20 -6.76
N ALA A 261 -14.77 -7.24 -6.71
CA ALA A 261 -15.61 -7.72 -7.81
C ALA A 261 -16.19 -6.58 -8.66
N ALA A 262 -16.16 -5.36 -8.13
CA ALA A 262 -17.05 -4.28 -8.54
C ALA A 262 -16.41 -2.91 -8.36
N PHE A 263 -17.00 -1.94 -9.03
CA PHE A 263 -16.60 -0.54 -9.03
C PHE A 263 -16.95 0.18 -7.73
N GLY A 264 -16.10 1.13 -7.34
CA GLY A 264 -16.37 2.09 -6.26
C GLY A 264 -15.77 1.71 -4.92
N ASN A 265 -15.06 0.58 -4.87
CA ASN A 265 -14.50 0.04 -3.64
C ASN A 265 -13.18 0.72 -3.32
N ASP A 266 -12.98 1.00 -2.04
CA ASP A 266 -11.74 1.54 -1.55
C ASP A 266 -11.35 0.91 -0.21
N ILE A 267 -10.07 1.03 0.09
CA ILE A 267 -9.53 0.69 1.41
C ILE A 267 -9.07 2.00 2.06
N ASN A 268 -9.61 2.27 3.24
CA ASN A 268 -9.36 3.45 4.04
C ASN A 268 -8.53 3.02 5.25
N PHE A 269 -7.29 3.49 5.32
CA PHE A 269 -6.35 3.10 6.36
C PHE A 269 -6.27 4.16 7.46
N HIS A 270 -6.67 3.79 8.67
CA HIS A 270 -6.69 4.63 9.85
C HIS A 270 -5.61 4.21 10.86
N ALA A 271 -4.35 4.56 10.58
CA ALA A 271 -3.24 4.35 11.51
C ALA A 271 -3.15 5.51 12.54
N ILE A 272 -3.72 5.28 13.73
CA ILE A 272 -3.86 6.30 14.77
C ILE A 272 -2.61 6.39 15.65
N GLY A 273 -2.06 7.59 15.82
CA GLY A 273 -0.89 7.81 16.67
C GLY A 273 0.33 6.99 16.24
N PRO A 274 1.17 6.50 17.18
CA PRO A 274 2.30 5.65 16.85
C PRO A 274 1.84 4.20 16.61
N SER A 275 1.18 3.96 15.48
CA SER A 275 0.68 2.63 15.09
C SER A 275 1.09 2.27 13.67
N THR A 276 0.91 1.01 13.30
CA THR A 276 1.25 0.51 11.96
C THR A 276 0.19 -0.45 11.44
N ILE A 277 -0.25 -0.21 10.21
CA ILE A 277 -1.01 -1.19 9.43
C ILE A 277 -0.07 -1.81 8.42
N VAL A 278 0.07 -3.14 8.41
CA VAL A 278 0.91 -3.89 7.46
C VAL A 278 0.02 -4.69 6.52
N MET A 279 0.11 -4.39 5.24
CA MET A 279 -0.57 -5.13 4.16
C MET A 279 0.45 -6.01 3.46
N SER A 280 0.47 -7.30 3.79
CA SER A 280 1.37 -8.30 3.20
C SER A 280 0.72 -9.01 2.00
N GLY A 281 -0.61 -9.15 1.99
CA GLY A 281 -1.34 -9.67 0.83
C GLY A 281 -1.45 -8.68 -0.34
N VAL A 282 -2.24 -9.04 -1.34
CA VAL A 282 -2.49 -8.22 -2.54
C VAL A 282 -3.94 -7.73 -2.57
N TYR A 283 -4.16 -6.44 -2.86
CA TYR A 283 -5.46 -5.91 -3.26
C TYR A 283 -5.65 -6.17 -4.77
N SER A 284 -6.38 -7.24 -5.07
CA SER A 284 -6.53 -7.85 -6.39
C SER A 284 -7.97 -7.71 -6.91
N HIS A 285 -8.11 -7.80 -8.22
CA HIS A 285 -9.37 -8.09 -8.90
C HIS A 285 -9.83 -9.53 -8.62
N THR A 286 -11.14 -9.82 -8.66
CA THR A 286 -11.71 -11.18 -8.78
C THR A 286 -12.54 -11.33 -10.04
N ASP A 287 -12.44 -12.50 -10.68
CA ASP A 287 -13.25 -12.89 -11.83
C ASP A 287 -14.26 -14.01 -11.51
N ASN A 288 -14.25 -14.51 -10.28
CA ASN A 288 -15.10 -15.62 -9.82
C ASN A 288 -16.05 -15.28 -8.66
N SER A 289 -16.06 -14.03 -8.22
CA SER A 289 -17.07 -13.46 -7.31
C SER A 289 -17.76 -12.30 -8.01
N PRO A 290 -18.87 -12.50 -8.73
CA PRO A 290 -19.61 -11.39 -9.34
C PRO A 290 -20.16 -10.41 -8.31
N HIS A 291 -20.36 -9.15 -8.71
CA HIS A 291 -20.95 -8.12 -7.85
C HIS A 291 -22.28 -8.58 -7.23
N ASN A 292 -22.41 -8.41 -5.91
CA ASN A 292 -23.52 -8.89 -5.07
C ASN A 292 -23.70 -10.43 -5.05
N GLN A 293 -22.75 -11.18 -5.57
CA GLN A 293 -22.75 -12.65 -5.60
C GLN A 293 -21.36 -13.19 -5.18
N PRO A 294 -20.94 -12.93 -3.94
CA PRO A 294 -19.61 -13.28 -3.48
C PRO A 294 -19.39 -14.80 -3.46
N ASN A 295 -18.25 -15.25 -3.98
CA ASN A 295 -17.80 -16.62 -3.78
C ASN A 295 -17.25 -16.76 -2.35
N LEU A 296 -18.10 -17.22 -1.44
CA LEU A 296 -17.77 -17.40 -0.03
C LEU A 296 -16.87 -18.61 0.27
N VAL A 297 -16.41 -19.34 -0.75
CA VAL A 297 -15.61 -20.55 -0.57
C VAL A 297 -14.17 -20.32 -1.04
N ASN A 298 -14.00 -19.87 -2.28
CA ASN A 298 -12.70 -19.73 -2.94
C ASN A 298 -12.70 -18.49 -3.85
N PRO A 299 -12.80 -17.26 -3.31
CA PRO A 299 -12.61 -16.08 -4.13
C PRO A 299 -11.18 -16.03 -4.66
N GLY A 300 -11.02 -15.60 -5.90
CA GLY A 300 -9.73 -15.58 -6.55
C GLY A 300 -9.72 -14.86 -7.88
N LEU A 301 -8.53 -14.83 -8.47
CA LEU A 301 -8.29 -14.29 -9.80
C LEU A 301 -7.71 -15.39 -10.68
N SER A 302 -8.39 -15.76 -11.77
CA SER A 302 -7.90 -16.83 -12.66
C SER A 302 -6.74 -16.38 -13.55
N ASP A 303 -6.66 -15.09 -13.87
CA ASP A 303 -5.64 -14.50 -14.73
C ASP A 303 -5.02 -13.24 -14.08
N PRO A 304 -3.77 -13.30 -13.59
CA PRO A 304 -3.10 -12.17 -12.96
C PRO A 304 -2.96 -10.93 -13.86
N GLU A 305 -2.98 -11.05 -15.20
CA GLU A 305 -2.90 -9.90 -16.10
C GLU A 305 -4.07 -8.93 -15.93
N LEU A 306 -5.21 -9.41 -15.44
CA LEU A 306 -6.40 -8.59 -15.17
C LEU A 306 -6.15 -7.53 -14.09
N ASN A 307 -5.16 -7.72 -13.21
CA ASN A 307 -4.75 -6.70 -12.26
C ASN A 307 -4.07 -5.50 -12.92
N PHE A 308 -3.41 -5.70 -14.07
CA PHE A 308 -2.63 -4.66 -14.77
C PHE A 308 -3.36 -4.08 -15.99
N ALA A 309 -4.65 -4.39 -16.12
CA ALA A 309 -5.50 -3.92 -17.20
C ALA A 309 -6.80 -3.32 -16.65
N LYS A 310 -7.45 -2.50 -17.47
CA LYS A 310 -8.85 -2.16 -17.25
C LYS A 310 -9.70 -3.34 -17.71
N THR A 311 -10.39 -3.99 -16.78
CA THR A 311 -11.22 -5.17 -17.07
C THR A 311 -12.68 -4.75 -17.28
N ILE A 312 -13.24 -5.18 -18.41
CA ILE A 312 -14.59 -4.86 -18.88
C ILE A 312 -15.35 -6.17 -19.06
N TYR A 313 -16.39 -6.39 -18.27
CA TYR A 313 -17.26 -7.57 -18.42
C TYR A 313 -18.50 -7.23 -19.23
N ARG A 314 -18.84 -8.11 -20.18
CA ARG A 314 -20.02 -7.97 -21.04
C ARG A 314 -20.85 -9.25 -20.97
N GLU A 315 -22.17 -9.09 -20.99
CA GLU A 315 -23.14 -10.17 -21.25
C GLU A 315 -23.18 -11.30 -20.19
N GLY A 316 -22.96 -11.02 -18.90
CA GLY A 316 -23.00 -12.06 -17.85
C GLY A 316 -23.08 -11.54 -16.41
N ALA A 317 -22.97 -12.43 -15.42
CA ALA A 317 -23.10 -12.09 -13.99
C ALA A 317 -22.05 -11.09 -13.49
N ASN A 318 -20.87 -11.03 -14.13
CA ASN A 318 -19.81 -10.05 -13.84
C ASN A 318 -20.02 -8.70 -14.57
N ALA A 319 -21.01 -8.59 -15.47
CA ALA A 319 -21.31 -7.36 -16.22
C ALA A 319 -22.15 -6.24 -15.52
N PRO A 320 -22.72 -6.39 -14.29
CA PRO A 320 -23.57 -5.35 -13.67
C PRO A 320 -22.96 -3.95 -13.65
N ASN A 321 -21.63 -3.85 -13.49
CA ASN A 321 -20.87 -2.60 -13.47
C ASN A 321 -19.87 -2.50 -14.64
N GLY A 322 -20.08 -3.30 -15.69
CA GLY A 322 -19.10 -3.89 -16.62
C GLY A 322 -18.13 -3.00 -17.40
N ASN A 323 -18.06 -1.69 -17.17
CA ASN A 323 -17.04 -0.85 -17.78
C ASN A 323 -15.76 -0.73 -16.94
N ASP A 324 -15.83 -1.00 -15.63
CA ASP A 324 -14.80 -0.57 -14.68
C ASP A 324 -14.59 -1.59 -13.53
N ALA A 325 -14.36 -2.87 -13.83
CA ALA A 325 -14.42 -3.93 -12.80
C ALA A 325 -13.14 -4.10 -11.95
N SER A 326 -11.98 -3.58 -12.38
CA SER A 326 -10.67 -3.78 -11.73
C SER A 326 -10.09 -2.49 -11.11
N TYR A 327 -10.94 -1.54 -10.71
CA TYR A 327 -10.52 -0.24 -10.18
C TYR A 327 -10.49 -0.19 -8.65
N ARG A 328 -9.28 0.00 -8.10
CA ARG A 328 -8.99 0.04 -6.65
C ARG A 328 -8.69 1.45 -6.14
N GLY A 329 -9.46 1.91 -5.17
CA GLY A 329 -9.17 3.14 -4.42
C GLY A 329 -8.41 2.90 -3.13
N ILE A 330 -7.45 3.77 -2.81
CA ILE A 330 -6.75 3.77 -1.52
C ILE A 330 -6.82 5.15 -0.88
N ASN A 331 -7.22 5.20 0.39
CA ASN A 331 -7.06 6.38 1.24
C ASN A 331 -6.14 6.04 2.42
N ILE A 332 -5.01 6.73 2.51
CA ILE A 332 -4.21 6.86 3.73
C ILE A 332 -4.81 8.01 4.52
N GLU A 333 -5.69 7.67 5.46
CA GLU A 333 -6.50 8.63 6.18
C GLU A 333 -5.70 9.43 7.21
N ARG A 334 -6.31 10.51 7.71
CA ARG A 334 -5.62 11.40 8.64
C ARG A 334 -5.23 10.66 9.92
N GLY A 335 -3.91 10.50 10.10
CA GLY A 335 -3.26 9.90 11.25
C GLY A 335 -1.76 10.21 11.27
N ALA A 336 -1.12 9.93 12.41
CA ALA A 336 0.33 10.04 12.56
C ALA A 336 1.05 8.69 12.35
N GLY A 337 0.30 7.61 12.10
CA GLY A 337 0.84 6.26 11.99
C GLY A 337 1.42 5.95 10.60
N THR A 338 1.77 4.68 10.43
CA THR A 338 2.33 4.14 9.19
C THR A 338 1.39 3.14 8.55
N VAL A 339 1.18 3.26 7.25
CA VAL A 339 0.61 2.20 6.42
C VAL A 339 1.74 1.62 5.61
N GLN A 340 2.05 0.35 5.84
CA GLN A 340 3.12 -0.37 5.18
C GLN A 340 2.54 -1.37 4.18
N TRP A 341 3.03 -1.33 2.95
CA TRP A 341 2.76 -2.33 1.94
C TRP A 341 3.97 -3.25 1.77
N GLY A 342 3.70 -4.56 1.79
CA GLY A 342 4.70 -5.59 1.95
C GLY A 342 5.18 -5.72 3.41
N ASP A 343 5.82 -6.84 3.71
CA ASP A 343 6.39 -7.17 5.02
C ASP A 343 7.91 -7.40 4.96
N GLY A 344 8.52 -7.17 3.80
CA GLY A 344 9.95 -7.36 3.55
C GLY A 344 10.34 -8.80 3.23
N THR A 345 9.39 -9.71 3.02
CA THR A 345 9.68 -11.12 2.72
C THR A 345 9.49 -11.49 1.25
N HIS A 346 8.68 -10.74 0.51
CA HIS A 346 8.32 -11.02 -0.88
C HIS A 346 8.14 -9.75 -1.73
N ALA A 347 7.89 -9.92 -3.04
CA ALA A 347 7.58 -8.85 -3.99
C ALA A 347 6.10 -8.87 -4.47
N ASN A 348 5.20 -9.52 -3.72
CA ASN A 348 3.75 -9.45 -3.99
C ASN A 348 3.27 -8.01 -3.75
N PHE A 349 3.26 -7.20 -4.80
CA PHE A 349 2.91 -5.79 -4.71
C PHE A 349 1.47 -5.63 -4.25
N PHE A 350 1.22 -4.82 -3.22
CA PHE A 350 -0.11 -4.68 -2.64
C PHE A 350 -1.15 -4.13 -3.62
N LEU A 351 -0.78 -3.19 -4.50
CA LEU A 351 -1.73 -2.52 -5.41
C LEU A 351 -1.29 -2.68 -6.88
N PRO A 352 -1.28 -3.90 -7.43
CA PRO A 352 -1.01 -4.09 -8.86
C PRO A 352 -2.13 -3.38 -9.61
N SER A 353 -1.81 -2.54 -10.59
CA SER A 353 -2.82 -1.78 -11.31
C SER A 353 -2.34 -1.39 -12.69
N ALA A 354 -3.28 -1.19 -13.61
CA ALA A 354 -3.01 -0.54 -14.88
C ALA A 354 -2.54 0.91 -14.66
N PRO A 355 -1.71 1.47 -15.55
CA PRO A 355 -1.38 2.89 -15.49
C PRO A 355 -2.64 3.74 -15.60
N SER A 356 -2.77 4.69 -14.69
CA SER A 356 -3.84 5.69 -14.68
C SER A 356 -3.40 6.92 -15.48
N PRO A 357 -4.23 7.49 -16.39
CA PRO A 357 -3.98 8.80 -16.95
C PRO A 357 -3.67 9.83 -15.87
N ALA A 358 -2.58 10.57 -16.04
CA ALA A 358 -2.25 11.71 -15.20
C ALA A 358 -3.19 12.92 -15.45
N GLU A 359 -4.05 12.85 -16.47
CA GLU A 359 -5.01 13.91 -16.83
C GLU A 359 -5.99 14.21 -15.69
N VAL A 360 -6.27 15.51 -15.52
CA VAL A 360 -7.01 16.08 -14.39
C VAL A 360 -8.51 15.81 -14.47
N ASP A 361 -9.08 15.49 -15.63
CA ASP A 361 -10.53 15.29 -15.77
C ASP A 361 -10.86 14.29 -16.89
N PRO A 362 -10.78 12.98 -16.64
CA PRO A 362 -11.28 12.03 -17.61
C PRO A 362 -12.81 12.19 -17.73
N PRO A 363 -13.40 12.21 -18.94
CA PRO A 363 -14.85 12.31 -19.12
C PRO A 363 -15.61 11.33 -18.20
N LEU A 364 -16.73 11.78 -17.61
CA LEU A 364 -17.62 10.99 -16.75
C LEU A 364 -17.74 9.52 -17.22
N GLY A 365 -17.40 8.57 -16.34
CA GLY A 365 -17.38 7.13 -16.65
C GLY A 365 -15.99 6.53 -16.95
N LYS A 366 -14.91 7.29 -16.71
CA LYS A 366 -13.52 6.81 -16.78
C LYS A 366 -12.83 6.99 -15.42
N LYS A 367 -13.17 6.17 -14.43
CA LYS A 367 -12.44 6.19 -13.14
C LYS A 367 -11.06 5.56 -13.31
N ASN A 368 -10.12 5.90 -12.43
CA ASN A 368 -8.84 5.21 -12.32
C ASN A 368 -8.53 4.82 -10.88
N ALA A 369 -7.64 3.85 -10.69
CA ALA A 369 -7.10 3.54 -9.38
C ALA A 369 -6.36 4.77 -8.84
N TYR A 370 -6.46 4.98 -7.53
CA TYR A 370 -5.95 6.19 -6.89
C TYR A 370 -5.31 5.89 -5.54
N ILE A 371 -4.37 6.74 -5.14
CA ILE A 371 -3.81 6.77 -3.78
C ILE A 371 -3.93 8.19 -3.26
N ASN A 372 -4.74 8.34 -2.22
CA ASN A 372 -4.91 9.58 -1.49
C ASN A 372 -4.13 9.51 -0.18
N LEU A 373 -3.13 10.38 -0.03
CA LEU A 373 -2.28 10.53 1.14
C LEU A 373 -2.67 11.80 1.88
N ARG A 374 -3.47 11.66 2.95
CA ARG A 374 -3.99 12.82 3.72
C ARG A 374 -3.07 13.26 4.85
N SER A 375 -2.38 12.31 5.51
CA SER A 375 -1.25 12.52 6.45
C SER A 375 -0.54 11.18 6.74
N GLY A 376 0.39 11.17 7.68
CA GLY A 376 1.06 9.94 8.13
C GLY A 376 2.19 9.51 7.20
N THR A 377 2.49 8.20 7.18
CA THR A 377 3.53 7.62 6.32
C THR A 377 2.98 6.45 5.51
N LEU A 378 3.18 6.48 4.19
CA LEU A 378 3.05 5.31 3.32
C LEU A 378 4.44 4.67 3.13
N ALA A 379 4.61 3.44 3.61
CA ALA A 379 5.87 2.71 3.55
C ALA A 379 5.79 1.53 2.57
N PHE A 380 6.85 1.34 1.78
CA PHE A 380 7.02 0.21 0.86
C PHE A 380 8.12 -0.70 1.41
N ASN A 381 7.79 -1.96 1.65
CA ASN A 381 8.69 -2.94 2.26
C ASN A 381 8.64 -4.28 1.51
N TYR A 382 9.42 -4.41 0.45
CA TYR A 382 9.44 -5.59 -0.41
C TYR A 382 10.82 -6.24 -0.45
N ASN A 383 10.84 -7.51 -0.88
CA ASN A 383 12.05 -8.27 -1.20
C ASN A 383 12.05 -8.60 -2.69
N GLY A 384 12.42 -7.62 -3.51
CA GLY A 384 12.39 -7.68 -4.96
C GLY A 384 11.75 -6.44 -5.59
N PRO A 385 11.80 -6.35 -6.94
CA PRO A 385 11.30 -5.20 -7.67
C PRO A 385 9.77 -5.13 -7.69
N VAL A 386 9.22 -3.94 -7.47
CA VAL A 386 7.79 -3.63 -7.62
C VAL A 386 7.61 -2.30 -8.36
N THR A 387 6.53 -2.17 -9.13
CA THR A 387 6.22 -0.96 -9.89
C THR A 387 4.87 -0.38 -9.51
N LEU A 388 4.90 0.86 -9.03
CA LEU A 388 3.71 1.65 -8.76
C LEU A 388 3.29 2.42 -10.03
N HIS A 389 2.22 1.95 -10.67
CA HIS A 389 1.65 2.54 -11.88
C HIS A 389 0.66 3.69 -11.63
N ILE A 390 0.54 4.16 -10.39
CA ILE A 390 -0.42 5.17 -9.94
C ILE A 390 0.33 6.28 -9.17
N GLY A 391 -0.08 7.54 -9.35
CA GLY A 391 0.47 8.67 -8.57
C GLY A 391 -0.17 8.77 -7.17
N ILE A 392 0.63 9.10 -6.16
CA ILE A 392 0.20 9.45 -4.81
C ILE A 392 -0.22 10.94 -4.77
N THR A 393 -1.40 11.25 -4.23
CA THR A 393 -2.09 12.57 -4.29
C THR A 393 -2.86 12.90 -3.00
N GLY A 394 -3.62 14.01 -2.94
CA GLY A 394 -4.36 14.46 -1.74
C GLY A 394 -5.89 14.54 -1.84
N GLY A 395 -6.45 14.10 -2.97
CA GLY A 395 -7.87 14.21 -3.31
C GLY A 395 -8.56 12.85 -3.30
N GLY A 396 -9.73 12.77 -2.67
CA GLY A 396 -10.43 11.51 -2.43
C GLY A 396 -11.25 11.00 -3.63
N GLY A 397 -11.29 9.68 -3.78
CA GLY A 397 -12.51 8.92 -4.12
C GLY A 397 -13.15 9.14 -5.49
N GLY A 398 -12.52 8.69 -6.57
CA GLY A 398 -13.25 8.41 -7.82
C GLY A 398 -12.88 9.29 -9.03
N PRO A 399 -13.82 9.56 -9.97
CA PRO A 399 -13.50 10.03 -11.34
C PRO A 399 -12.92 11.44 -11.40
N HIS A 400 -12.84 12.14 -10.27
CA HIS A 400 -12.42 13.52 -10.16
C HIS A 400 -11.21 13.57 -9.25
N ARG A 401 -10.04 13.36 -9.84
CA ARG A 401 -8.79 13.80 -9.22
C ARG A 401 -8.72 15.31 -9.48
N ASP A 402 -9.12 16.12 -8.50
CA ASP A 402 -9.01 17.58 -8.56
C ASP A 402 -7.55 18.10 -8.65
N GLY A 403 -6.57 17.20 -8.76
CA GLY A 403 -5.15 17.52 -8.81
C GLY A 403 -4.57 17.92 -7.45
N SER A 404 -5.33 17.77 -6.36
CA SER A 404 -4.88 18.18 -5.04
C SER A 404 -3.63 17.42 -4.58
N VAL A 405 -2.78 18.18 -3.91
CA VAL A 405 -1.49 17.72 -3.41
C VAL A 405 -1.73 16.93 -2.12
N GLY A 406 -1.19 15.71 -2.07
CA GLY A 406 -1.16 14.89 -0.87
C GLY A 406 -0.37 15.55 0.24
N ASN A 407 -0.57 15.12 1.47
CA ASN A 407 0.23 15.55 2.61
C ASN A 407 0.61 14.31 3.41
N GLY A 408 1.90 14.07 3.62
CA GLY A 408 2.40 12.88 4.30
C GLY A 408 3.74 12.42 3.75
N ASN A 409 4.34 11.45 4.43
CA ASN A 409 5.64 10.92 4.07
C ASN A 409 5.52 9.66 3.23
N VAL A 410 6.53 9.42 2.41
CA VAL A 410 6.71 8.16 1.68
C VAL A 410 8.04 7.56 2.09
N LYS A 411 8.06 6.26 2.40
CA LYS A 411 9.27 5.58 2.86
C LYS A 411 9.51 4.28 2.09
N ILE A 412 10.65 4.18 1.43
CA ILE A 412 11.16 2.92 0.89
C ILE A 412 12.03 2.31 2.00
N MET A 413 11.54 1.23 2.61
CA MET A 413 12.13 0.62 3.80
C MET A 413 13.51 0.02 3.50
N PRO A 414 14.47 -0.01 4.46
CA PRO A 414 15.86 -0.42 4.25
C PRO A 414 16.07 -1.93 4.07
N THR A 415 15.03 -2.65 3.66
CA THR A 415 15.06 -4.09 3.40
C THR A 415 15.93 -4.36 2.17
N PRO A 416 16.94 -5.24 2.29
CA PRO A 416 17.74 -5.63 1.13
C PRO A 416 16.88 -6.16 -0.01
N GLY A 417 17.14 -5.67 -1.23
CA GLY A 417 16.38 -6.05 -2.42
C GLY A 417 15.06 -5.28 -2.61
N ASN A 418 14.70 -4.36 -1.71
CA ASN A 418 13.54 -3.48 -1.89
C ASN A 418 13.82 -2.48 -3.03
N ASP A 419 13.30 -2.76 -4.22
CA ASP A 419 13.48 -1.94 -5.43
C ASP A 419 12.10 -1.45 -5.90
N VAL A 420 11.79 -0.18 -5.63
CA VAL A 420 10.49 0.41 -5.91
C VAL A 420 10.60 1.36 -7.10
N THR A 421 9.78 1.12 -8.13
CA THR A 421 9.67 2.01 -9.29
C THR A 421 8.40 2.83 -9.23
N PHE A 422 8.52 4.15 -9.28
CA PHE A 422 7.41 5.05 -9.58
C PHE A 422 7.31 5.22 -11.10
N ALA A 423 6.17 4.85 -11.66
CA ALA A 423 5.91 4.90 -13.11
C ALA A 423 4.95 6.03 -13.51
N GLN A 424 4.69 6.95 -12.58
CA GLN A 424 3.84 8.14 -12.76
C GLN A 424 4.37 9.29 -11.88
N PRO A 425 4.09 10.56 -12.24
CA PRO A 425 4.36 11.71 -11.39
C PRO A 425 3.72 11.59 -10.00
N GLN A 426 4.49 11.84 -8.95
CA GLN A 426 4.00 11.85 -7.57
C GLN A 426 3.69 13.28 -7.12
N ASN A 427 2.56 13.47 -6.44
CA ASN A 427 2.04 14.79 -6.06
C ASN A 427 1.66 14.84 -4.58
N TYR A 428 2.66 14.83 -3.69
CA TYR A 428 2.46 14.97 -2.25
C TYR A 428 3.53 15.87 -1.63
N ASN A 429 3.14 16.60 -0.60
CA ASN A 429 4.03 17.34 0.28
C ASN A 429 4.44 16.45 1.47
N GLY A 430 5.73 16.39 1.76
CA GLY A 430 6.32 15.61 2.84
C GLY A 430 7.73 15.11 2.50
N THR A 431 8.24 14.21 3.33
CA THR A 431 9.57 13.61 3.14
C THR A 431 9.46 12.29 2.39
N THR A 432 10.29 12.13 1.36
CA THR A 432 10.54 10.84 0.72
C THR A 432 11.83 10.24 1.27
N THR A 433 11.75 9.11 1.96
CA THR A 433 12.91 8.43 2.56
C THR A 433 13.26 7.17 1.78
N ILE A 434 14.54 6.96 1.47
CA ILE A 434 15.08 5.76 0.83
C ILE A 434 16.09 5.14 1.80
N GLY A 435 15.77 3.98 2.37
CA GLY A 435 16.62 3.32 3.36
C GLY A 435 17.91 2.73 2.77
N ALA A 436 18.91 2.48 3.62
CA ALA A 436 20.30 2.16 3.27
C ALA A 436 20.58 0.98 2.31
N ASN A 437 19.60 0.13 2.01
CA ASN A 437 19.73 -1.00 1.07
C ASN A 437 18.61 -1.04 0.03
N ALA A 438 17.86 0.06 -0.08
CA ALA A 438 16.70 0.16 -0.95
C ALA A 438 17.01 1.01 -2.18
N ILE A 439 16.25 0.76 -3.24
CA ILE A 439 16.33 1.51 -4.49
C ILE A 439 14.97 2.18 -4.72
N LEU A 440 15.00 3.48 -5.00
CA LEU A 440 13.87 4.20 -5.58
C LEU A 440 14.21 4.56 -7.03
N ARG A 441 13.35 4.14 -7.96
CA ARG A 441 13.44 4.50 -9.38
C ARG A 441 12.35 5.49 -9.74
N LEU A 442 12.74 6.63 -10.30
CA LEU A 442 11.83 7.58 -10.93
C LEU A 442 11.80 7.30 -12.42
N GLY A 443 10.66 6.79 -12.86
CA GLY A 443 10.42 6.36 -14.23
C GLY A 443 10.71 4.87 -14.42
N THR A 444 10.07 4.29 -15.42
CA THR A 444 10.28 2.88 -15.82
C THR A 444 11.39 2.73 -16.86
N GLY A 445 11.83 3.83 -17.50
CA GLY A 445 12.82 3.78 -18.58
C GLY A 445 12.26 3.26 -19.91
N THR A 446 11.00 2.83 -19.94
CA THR A 446 10.33 2.31 -21.12
C THR A 446 8.85 2.67 -21.10
N PRO A 447 8.21 2.94 -22.25
CA PRO A 447 6.78 3.22 -22.26
C PRO A 447 5.92 2.09 -21.65
N VAL A 448 4.87 2.45 -20.92
CA VAL A 448 3.97 1.52 -20.22
C VAL A 448 2.62 1.43 -20.96
N PRO A 449 2.19 0.24 -21.42
CA PRO A 449 0.93 0.08 -22.12
C PRO A 449 -0.27 0.09 -21.16
N LEU A 450 -1.33 0.81 -21.52
CA LEU A 450 -2.66 0.64 -20.95
C LEU A 450 -3.49 -0.26 -21.85
N ARG A 451 -3.82 -1.44 -21.34
CA ARG A 451 -4.66 -2.42 -22.04
C ARG A 451 -6.06 -2.44 -21.45
N TYR A 452 -7.06 -2.54 -22.33
CA TYR A 452 -8.41 -2.91 -21.94
C TYR A 452 -8.60 -4.39 -22.27
N ILE A 453 -9.05 -5.15 -21.29
CA ILE A 453 -9.41 -6.55 -21.44
C ILE A 453 -10.92 -6.63 -21.37
N THR A 454 -11.56 -7.01 -22.48
CA THR A 454 -13.00 -7.21 -22.53
C THR A 454 -13.31 -8.69 -22.51
N ILE A 455 -14.07 -9.12 -21.50
CA ILE A 455 -14.48 -10.52 -21.28
C ILE A 455 -15.98 -10.60 -21.56
N HIS A 456 -16.33 -11.32 -22.62
CA HIS A 456 -17.70 -11.67 -22.96
C HIS A 456 -18.05 -13.04 -22.40
N ALA A 457 -19.21 -13.18 -21.77
CA ALA A 457 -19.66 -14.48 -21.25
C ALA A 457 -19.73 -15.58 -22.33
N THR A 458 -20.03 -15.21 -23.58
CA THR A 458 -20.24 -16.17 -24.70
C THR A 458 -19.19 -16.07 -25.81
N ARG A 459 -18.45 -14.97 -25.90
CA ARG A 459 -17.50 -14.69 -27.00
C ARG A 459 -16.02 -14.74 -26.57
N GLY A 460 -15.75 -14.98 -25.30
CA GLY A 460 -14.39 -15.09 -24.75
C GLY A 460 -13.72 -13.75 -24.44
N LYS A 461 -12.40 -13.80 -24.23
CA LYS A 461 -11.53 -12.67 -23.86
C LYS A 461 -10.97 -11.99 -25.12
N SER A 462 -11.00 -10.66 -25.14
CA SER A 462 -10.27 -9.83 -26.12
C SER A 462 -9.43 -8.78 -25.39
N THR A 463 -8.34 -8.36 -26.01
CA THR A 463 -7.41 -7.39 -25.42
C THR A 463 -7.06 -6.32 -26.44
N VAL A 464 -7.20 -5.06 -26.06
CA VAL A 464 -6.95 -3.90 -26.91
C VAL A 464 -5.99 -2.94 -26.20
N LEU A 465 -4.91 -2.54 -26.88
CA LEU A 465 -4.06 -1.44 -26.43
C LEU A 465 -4.83 -0.12 -26.60
N GLN A 466 -5.05 0.60 -25.51
CA GLN A 466 -5.77 1.88 -25.53
C GLN A 466 -4.84 3.08 -25.57
N ALA A 467 -3.76 3.02 -24.81
CA ALA A 467 -2.78 4.09 -24.72
C ALA A 467 -1.41 3.51 -24.37
N THR A 468 -0.37 4.31 -24.62
CA THR A 468 0.98 4.05 -24.14
C THR A 468 1.46 5.28 -23.38
N TYR A 469 1.75 5.11 -22.09
CA TYR A 469 2.29 6.16 -21.24
C TYR A 469 3.81 6.18 -21.35
N SER A 470 4.45 7.34 -21.14
CA SER A 470 5.92 7.40 -21.10
C SER A 470 6.50 6.52 -19.98
N GLY A 471 5.74 6.34 -18.90
CA GLY A 471 6.21 5.69 -17.69
C GLY A 471 7.20 6.53 -16.90
N ASP A 472 7.29 7.83 -17.21
CA ASP A 472 8.11 8.81 -16.49
C ASP A 472 7.46 9.18 -15.14
N ALA A 473 8.29 9.57 -14.17
CA ALA A 473 7.83 9.98 -12.85
C ALA A 473 8.54 11.23 -12.34
N SER A 474 8.05 11.76 -11.24
CA SER A 474 8.64 12.90 -10.55
C SER A 474 8.34 12.81 -9.06
N LEU A 475 9.09 13.56 -8.26
CA LEU A 475 8.77 13.85 -6.87
C LEU A 475 8.55 15.34 -6.73
N LEU A 476 7.65 15.72 -5.83
CA LEU A 476 7.48 17.10 -5.44
C LEU A 476 8.56 17.45 -4.38
N THR A 477 9.47 18.35 -4.72
CA THR A 477 10.54 18.80 -3.82
C THR A 477 10.28 20.21 -3.30
N ALA A 478 11.14 20.70 -2.40
CA ALA A 478 11.01 22.01 -1.78
C ALA A 478 10.86 23.17 -2.79
N GLU A 479 11.33 22.94 -4.00
CA GLU A 479 11.47 23.98 -5.02
C GLU A 479 10.66 23.68 -6.29
N SER A 480 9.80 22.67 -6.22
CA SER A 480 8.80 22.42 -7.24
C SER A 480 7.71 23.51 -7.18
N PRO A 481 7.04 23.88 -8.30
CA PRO A 481 6.04 24.95 -8.33
C PRO A 481 4.90 24.82 -7.31
N ASN A 482 4.51 23.59 -6.96
CA ASN A 482 3.48 23.29 -5.95
C ASN A 482 4.03 22.66 -4.67
N GLY A 483 5.36 22.61 -4.53
CA GLY A 483 6.04 22.05 -3.37
C GLY A 483 6.10 23.05 -2.21
N VAL A 484 6.23 22.53 -0.99
CA VAL A 484 6.47 23.34 0.20
C VAL A 484 7.93 23.19 0.65
N ALA A 485 8.49 24.22 1.29
CA ALA A 485 9.90 24.27 1.68
C ALA A 485 10.37 23.08 2.54
N THR A 486 9.46 22.41 3.26
CA THR A 486 9.76 21.24 4.08
C THR A 486 9.84 19.93 3.29
N ASN A 487 9.50 19.92 2.00
CA ASN A 487 9.62 18.73 1.16
C ASN A 487 11.08 18.35 1.02
N ALA A 488 11.40 17.10 1.31
CA ALA A 488 12.77 16.61 1.33
C ALA A 488 12.86 15.21 0.74
N ILE A 489 14.04 14.89 0.23
CA ILE A 489 14.44 13.52 -0.12
C ILE A 489 15.56 13.14 0.83
N VAL A 490 15.32 12.14 1.69
CA VAL A 490 16.35 11.55 2.55
C VAL A 490 16.78 10.25 1.90
N ASN A 491 17.91 10.27 1.22
CA ASN A 491 18.44 9.15 0.46
C ASN A 491 19.63 8.53 1.19
N ASP A 492 19.43 7.39 1.85
CA ASP A 492 20.51 6.56 2.38
C ASP A 492 20.78 5.33 1.51
N GLY A 493 19.88 4.98 0.59
CA GLY A 493 20.03 3.88 -0.35
C GLY A 493 20.49 4.35 -1.73
N GLN A 494 19.66 4.12 -2.75
CA GLN A 494 19.92 4.54 -4.11
C GLN A 494 18.70 5.23 -4.73
N LEU A 495 18.91 6.42 -5.28
CA LEU A 495 17.93 7.12 -6.11
C LEU A 495 18.36 7.03 -7.59
N ILE A 496 17.52 6.45 -8.43
CA ILE A 496 17.75 6.33 -9.88
C ILE A 496 16.70 7.13 -10.62
N VAL A 497 17.13 8.09 -11.45
CA VAL A 497 16.27 8.81 -12.38
C VAL A 497 16.43 8.21 -13.76
N GLN A 498 15.37 7.64 -14.31
CA GLN A 498 15.37 6.94 -15.60
C GLN A 498 14.23 7.40 -16.53
N ASN A 499 13.75 8.63 -16.34
CA ASN A 499 12.78 9.24 -17.25
C ASN A 499 13.33 9.34 -18.68
N THR A 500 12.46 9.13 -19.65
CA THR A 500 12.82 9.07 -21.07
C THR A 500 12.46 10.35 -21.82
N THR A 501 11.37 11.02 -21.44
CA THR A 501 10.84 12.18 -22.18
C THR A 501 10.63 13.42 -21.30
N THR A 502 10.26 13.23 -20.04
CA THR A 502 9.85 14.30 -19.14
C THR A 502 11.02 14.75 -18.28
N ALA A 503 11.48 15.99 -18.50
CA ALA A 503 12.48 16.61 -17.66
C ALA A 503 11.94 16.87 -16.25
N ILE A 504 12.79 16.70 -15.24
CA ILE A 504 12.42 16.94 -13.84
C ILE A 504 13.49 17.74 -13.11
N THR A 505 13.08 18.43 -12.05
CA THR A 505 13.97 19.11 -11.11
C THR A 505 13.87 18.43 -9.75
N LEU A 506 15.00 18.09 -9.13
CA LEU A 506 15.06 17.58 -7.77
C LEU A 506 15.94 18.49 -6.90
N SER A 507 15.53 18.65 -5.64
CA SER A 507 16.22 19.48 -4.66
C SER A 507 16.01 18.99 -3.24
N ASN A 508 16.77 19.54 -2.31
CA ASN A 508 16.72 19.19 -0.89
C ASN A 508 16.92 17.68 -0.65
N ILE A 509 17.86 17.10 -1.40
CA ILE A 509 18.30 15.72 -1.23
C ILE A 509 19.41 15.69 -0.19
N SER A 510 19.26 14.83 0.82
CA SER A 510 20.20 14.59 1.92
C SER A 510 20.45 13.08 2.10
N GLY A 511 21.34 12.71 3.03
CA GLY A 511 21.64 11.31 3.34
C GLY A 511 22.91 10.79 2.68
N SER A 512 23.23 9.53 2.95
CA SER A 512 24.49 8.86 2.55
C SER A 512 24.42 8.09 1.24
N GLY A 513 23.22 8.00 0.66
CA GLY A 513 22.89 7.20 -0.51
C GLY A 513 23.34 7.81 -1.83
N SER A 514 23.41 6.96 -2.86
CA SER A 514 23.88 7.34 -4.21
C SER A 514 22.75 7.87 -5.10
N LEU A 515 23.12 8.67 -6.10
CA LEU A 515 22.23 9.15 -7.16
C LEU A 515 22.73 8.69 -8.53
N ALA A 516 21.84 8.18 -9.37
CA ALA A 516 22.14 7.85 -10.75
C ALA A 516 21.15 8.49 -11.72
N HIS A 517 21.66 9.12 -12.77
CA HIS A 517 20.87 9.60 -13.89
C HIS A 517 21.05 8.67 -15.10
N ASN A 518 20.07 7.80 -15.34
CA ASN A 518 20.07 6.76 -16.36
C ASN A 518 19.04 7.02 -17.48
N GLY A 519 18.29 8.12 -17.39
CA GLY A 519 17.23 8.49 -18.32
C GLY A 519 17.72 9.39 -19.45
N ALA A 520 17.01 9.39 -20.59
CA ALA A 520 17.30 10.30 -21.70
C ALA A 520 16.77 11.72 -21.46
N ALA A 521 15.77 11.88 -20.59
CA ALA A 521 15.22 13.18 -20.23
C ALA A 521 16.24 14.02 -19.44
N ALA A 522 16.07 15.34 -19.43
CA ALA A 522 16.94 16.19 -18.63
C ALA A 522 16.62 16.07 -17.12
N LEU A 523 17.67 16.08 -16.29
CA LEU A 523 17.55 16.14 -14.83
C LEU A 523 18.22 17.42 -14.32
N THR A 524 17.46 18.30 -13.69
CA THR A 524 18.00 19.47 -13.00
C THR A 524 18.15 19.16 -11.52
N LEU A 525 19.33 19.42 -10.94
CA LEU A 525 19.60 19.27 -9.51
C LEU A 525 19.89 20.63 -8.89
N ARG A 526 19.34 20.86 -7.68
CA ARG A 526 19.52 22.12 -6.95
C ARG A 526 19.54 21.95 -5.43
N ASN A 527 20.40 22.69 -4.74
CA ASN A 527 20.43 22.85 -3.28
C ASN A 527 20.41 21.50 -2.53
N ASN A 528 21.45 20.70 -2.71
CA ASN A 528 21.54 19.35 -2.15
C ASN A 528 22.68 19.21 -1.13
N SER A 529 22.57 18.22 -0.25
CA SER A 529 23.54 17.95 0.82
C SER A 529 23.88 16.46 1.01
N TYR A 530 23.37 15.57 0.16
CA TYR A 530 23.73 14.14 0.21
C TYR A 530 25.22 13.92 -0.01
N SER A 531 25.76 12.86 0.58
CA SER A 531 27.20 12.55 0.55
C SER A 531 27.56 11.33 -0.30
N GLY A 532 26.58 10.55 -0.75
CA GLY A 532 26.81 9.43 -1.66
C GLY A 532 27.19 9.89 -3.07
N ALA A 533 27.78 8.98 -3.85
CA ALA A 533 28.27 9.28 -5.20
C ALA A 533 27.14 9.55 -6.20
N THR A 534 27.45 10.39 -7.20
CA THR A 534 26.57 10.71 -8.33
C THR A 534 27.13 10.14 -9.62
N THR A 535 26.32 9.38 -10.35
CA THR A 535 26.71 8.82 -11.67
C THR A 535 25.75 9.28 -12.76
N LEU A 536 26.26 9.93 -13.80
CA LEU A 536 25.49 10.44 -14.92
C LEU A 536 25.73 9.54 -16.13
N ASN A 537 24.77 8.68 -16.48
CA ASN A 537 24.92 7.66 -17.53
C ASN A 537 24.12 7.95 -18.79
N ALA A 538 23.10 8.82 -18.72
CA ALA A 538 22.33 9.24 -19.87
C ALA A 538 21.77 10.65 -19.68
N GLY A 539 21.21 11.21 -20.76
CA GLY A 539 20.58 12.52 -20.78
C GLY A 539 21.54 13.66 -20.41
N THR A 540 20.96 14.84 -20.20
CA THR A 540 21.68 16.01 -19.68
C THR A 540 21.31 16.24 -18.23
N THR A 541 22.31 16.31 -17.36
CA THR A 541 22.13 16.79 -15.99
C THR A 541 22.53 18.25 -15.89
N LEU A 542 21.62 19.07 -15.36
CA LEU A 542 21.80 20.50 -15.15
C LEU A 542 22.03 20.78 -13.67
N ALA A 543 23.13 21.45 -13.34
CA ALA A 543 23.40 21.97 -12.00
C ALA A 543 22.87 23.41 -11.88
N ASP A 544 21.90 23.61 -10.98
CA ASP A 544 21.21 24.90 -10.79
C ASP A 544 21.54 25.55 -9.43
N SER A 545 22.65 25.13 -8.81
CA SER A 545 23.23 25.72 -7.59
C SER A 545 24.64 25.21 -7.39
N ALA A 546 25.46 25.93 -6.61
CA ALA A 546 26.83 25.52 -6.31
C ALA A 546 26.92 24.13 -5.67
N ASN A 547 25.97 23.74 -4.81
CA ASN A 547 25.92 22.43 -4.15
C ASN A 547 24.92 21.46 -4.79
N ALA A 548 24.58 21.64 -6.08
CA ALA A 548 23.61 20.80 -6.78
C ALA A 548 23.91 19.29 -6.69
N MET A 549 25.19 18.91 -6.67
CA MET A 549 25.64 17.52 -6.68
C MET A 549 25.92 16.95 -5.28
N GLY A 550 25.56 17.66 -4.21
CA GLY A 550 25.89 17.26 -2.85
C GLY A 550 27.40 17.31 -2.59
N THR A 551 27.87 16.42 -1.72
CA THR A 551 29.29 16.37 -1.28
C THR A 551 30.03 15.11 -1.75
N GLY A 552 29.34 14.20 -2.44
CA GLY A 552 29.93 12.97 -2.98
C GLY A 552 30.81 13.20 -4.22
N SER A 553 31.40 12.10 -4.69
CA SER A 553 32.13 12.09 -5.97
C SER A 553 31.16 12.03 -7.15
N VAL A 554 31.53 12.64 -8.28
CA VAL A 554 30.71 12.69 -9.50
C VAL A 554 31.43 11.99 -10.64
N VAL A 555 30.73 11.06 -11.29
CA VAL A 555 31.16 10.41 -12.54
C VAL A 555 30.23 10.87 -13.66
N ASN A 556 30.77 11.57 -14.66
CA ASN A 556 30.03 12.04 -15.82
C ASN A 556 30.33 11.19 -17.05
N ASN A 557 29.44 10.22 -17.36
CA ASN A 557 29.51 9.39 -18.57
C ASN A 557 28.57 9.85 -19.68
N ALA A 558 27.79 10.92 -19.46
CA ALA A 558 26.78 11.44 -20.39
C ALA A 558 26.94 12.95 -20.59
N ALA A 559 26.03 13.81 -20.13
CA ALA A 559 26.20 15.26 -20.24
C ALA A 559 25.96 15.95 -18.89
N LEU A 560 26.88 16.85 -18.54
CA LEU A 560 26.80 17.74 -17.38
C LEU A 560 26.93 19.20 -17.85
N ALA A 561 26.02 20.06 -17.40
CA ALA A 561 26.05 21.49 -17.67
C ALA A 561 25.53 22.29 -16.47
N LEU A 562 25.81 23.59 -16.43
CA LEU A 562 25.21 24.53 -15.48
C LEU A 562 23.99 25.20 -16.12
N THR A 563 23.01 25.62 -15.31
CA THR A 563 21.89 26.43 -15.80
C THR A 563 22.34 27.86 -16.12
N GLY A 564 21.56 28.58 -16.93
CA GLY A 564 21.92 29.94 -17.36
C GLY A 564 22.12 30.95 -16.23
N GLY A 565 21.55 30.71 -15.03
CA GLY A 565 21.71 31.56 -13.84
C GLY A 565 22.82 31.11 -12.88
N GLN A 566 23.38 29.91 -13.06
CA GLN A 566 24.44 29.36 -12.21
C GLN A 566 25.79 29.48 -12.91
N ARG A 567 26.83 29.85 -12.15
CA ARG A 567 28.20 30.01 -12.67
C ARG A 567 29.24 29.16 -11.93
N GLU A 568 28.94 28.72 -10.72
CA GLU A 568 29.84 27.86 -9.95
C GLU A 568 29.21 26.49 -9.72
N LEU A 569 29.99 25.42 -9.82
CA LEU A 569 29.60 24.08 -9.35
C LEU A 569 30.68 23.53 -8.42
N THR A 570 30.34 23.40 -7.15
CA THR A 570 31.22 22.83 -6.13
C THR A 570 30.93 21.33 -5.98
N LEU A 571 31.97 20.51 -6.13
CA LEU A 571 31.94 19.07 -5.95
C LEU A 571 32.75 18.72 -4.70
N GLY A 572 32.09 18.18 -3.68
CA GLY A 572 32.75 17.81 -2.41
C GLY A 572 33.65 16.58 -2.50
N GLY A 573 33.45 15.72 -3.52
CA GLY A 573 34.28 14.57 -3.80
C GLY A 573 35.21 14.76 -5.01
N SER A 574 35.59 13.64 -5.64
CA SER A 574 36.35 13.65 -6.88
C SER A 574 35.43 13.82 -8.09
N PHE A 575 35.97 14.31 -9.20
CA PHE A 575 35.27 14.43 -10.47
C PHE A 575 35.92 13.53 -11.51
N GLN A 576 35.15 12.65 -12.13
CA GLN A 576 35.61 11.82 -13.24
C GLN A 576 34.77 12.11 -14.47
N GLN A 577 35.41 12.67 -15.50
CA GLN A 577 34.83 12.85 -16.81
C GLN A 577 35.10 11.59 -17.65
N GLY A 578 34.05 10.81 -17.91
CA GLY A 578 34.12 9.59 -18.71
C GLY A 578 34.42 9.85 -20.18
N ALA A 579 34.94 8.84 -20.88
CA ALA A 579 35.35 8.94 -22.29
C ALA A 579 34.21 9.33 -23.25
N ASN A 580 32.97 8.98 -22.92
CA ASN A 580 31.77 9.34 -23.68
C ASN A 580 31.05 10.57 -23.12
N GLY A 581 31.52 11.10 -21.98
CA GLY A 581 30.86 12.21 -21.33
C GLY A 581 31.18 13.56 -21.98
N GLN A 582 30.30 14.52 -21.78
CA GLN A 582 30.43 15.92 -22.14
C GLN A 582 30.27 16.81 -20.91
N LEU A 583 31.19 17.76 -20.73
CA LEU A 583 31.04 18.89 -19.81
C LEU A 583 30.78 20.14 -20.65
N THR A 584 29.69 20.87 -20.37
CA THR A 584 29.34 22.12 -21.06
C THR A 584 29.46 23.30 -20.12
N LEU A 585 30.22 24.31 -20.51
CA LEU A 585 30.49 25.52 -19.73
C LEU A 585 30.28 26.78 -20.57
N ALA A 586 29.48 27.72 -20.06
CA ALA A 586 29.31 29.04 -20.64
C ALA A 586 30.45 29.98 -20.21
N ILE A 587 31.01 30.71 -21.18
CA ILE A 587 32.14 31.61 -20.95
C ILE A 587 31.73 33.05 -21.20
N ALA A 588 31.93 33.91 -20.22
CA ALA A 588 31.83 35.36 -20.33
C ALA A 588 32.81 36.04 -19.34
N GLY A 589 33.01 37.36 -19.49
CA GLY A 589 33.85 38.16 -18.58
C GLY A 589 35.23 37.56 -18.28
N SER A 590 35.67 37.61 -17.03
CA SER A 590 37.00 37.11 -16.64
C SER A 590 37.05 36.34 -15.32
N THR A 591 36.01 36.44 -14.49
CA THR A 591 35.99 35.97 -13.11
C THR A 591 35.35 34.57 -13.04
N PRO A 592 36.09 33.50 -12.70
CA PRO A 592 35.53 32.16 -12.56
C PRO A 592 34.42 32.12 -11.51
N GLY A 593 33.33 31.41 -11.79
CA GLY A 593 32.21 31.25 -10.85
C GLY A 593 31.31 32.48 -10.74
N VAL A 594 31.61 33.56 -11.46
CA VAL A 594 30.87 34.83 -11.46
C VAL A 594 30.51 35.24 -12.89
N ASP A 595 31.50 35.36 -13.76
CA ASP A 595 31.31 35.75 -15.15
C ASP A 595 31.14 34.51 -16.05
N HIS A 596 31.95 33.49 -15.83
CA HIS A 596 31.92 32.23 -16.55
C HIS A 596 31.74 31.02 -15.64
N ASP A 597 31.25 29.94 -16.23
CA ASP A 597 31.03 28.67 -15.55
C ASP A 597 32.37 28.07 -15.08
N HIS A 598 32.39 27.62 -13.83
CA HIS A 598 33.57 27.09 -13.17
C HIS A 598 33.21 25.94 -12.22
N LEU A 599 34.08 24.92 -12.17
CA LEU A 599 33.98 23.80 -11.27
C LEU A 599 35.05 23.87 -10.18
N THR A 600 34.63 23.89 -8.91
CA THR A 600 35.51 23.68 -7.76
C THR A 600 35.36 22.25 -7.26
N VAL A 601 36.44 21.47 -7.29
CA VAL A 601 36.48 20.05 -6.92
C VAL A 601 37.38 19.89 -5.69
N ALA A 602 36.83 19.39 -4.59
CA ALA A 602 37.61 19.15 -3.38
C ALA A 602 38.53 17.92 -3.51
N GLY A 603 38.13 16.91 -4.29
CA GLY A 603 38.95 15.76 -4.64
C GLY A 603 39.82 15.97 -5.88
N ALA A 604 40.21 14.87 -6.51
CA ALA A 604 40.91 14.90 -7.80
C ALA A 604 39.93 15.06 -8.96
N ALA A 605 40.38 15.68 -10.06
CA ALA A 605 39.66 15.70 -11.32
C ALA A 605 40.39 14.84 -12.37
N VAL A 606 39.70 13.86 -12.95
CA VAL A 606 40.19 13.04 -14.06
C VAL A 606 39.42 13.42 -15.31
N LEU A 607 40.12 13.98 -16.29
CA LEU A 607 39.54 14.51 -17.53
C LEU A 607 39.53 13.46 -18.65
N GLY A 608 38.49 13.50 -19.46
CA GLY A 608 38.25 12.63 -20.60
C GLY A 608 37.14 13.22 -21.48
N GLY A 609 36.70 12.51 -22.53
CA GLY A 609 35.50 12.90 -23.27
C GLY A 609 35.56 14.30 -23.90
N THR A 610 34.42 14.99 -23.97
CA THR A 610 34.29 16.29 -24.65
C THR A 610 34.12 17.44 -23.65
N LEU A 611 34.85 18.53 -23.86
CA LEU A 611 34.54 19.83 -23.27
C LEU A 611 33.82 20.69 -24.32
N SER A 612 32.64 21.21 -24.01
CA SER A 612 31.86 22.10 -24.87
C SER A 612 31.80 23.50 -24.26
N LEU A 613 32.22 24.51 -25.02
CA LEU A 613 32.32 25.90 -24.57
C LEU A 613 31.48 26.82 -25.45
N SER A 614 30.70 27.68 -24.81
CA SER A 614 29.97 28.75 -25.50
C SER A 614 30.41 30.11 -24.98
N PHE A 615 31.15 30.85 -25.81
CA PHE A 615 31.60 32.20 -25.48
C PHE A 615 30.49 33.22 -25.75
N SER A 616 30.30 34.12 -24.79
CA SER A 616 29.43 35.29 -24.90
C SER A 616 30.19 36.53 -24.43
N GLY A 617 30.08 37.63 -25.17
CA GLY A 617 30.89 38.83 -24.95
C GLY A 617 32.23 38.81 -25.69
N GLY A 618 32.98 39.91 -25.61
CA GLY A 618 34.26 40.07 -26.29
C GLY A 618 35.39 39.35 -25.55
N VAL A 619 36.16 38.54 -26.27
CA VAL A 619 37.38 37.90 -25.75
C VAL A 619 38.61 38.33 -26.55
N SER A 620 39.76 38.35 -25.89
CA SER A 620 41.03 38.75 -26.51
C SER A 620 41.97 37.56 -26.68
N LYS A 621 42.76 37.55 -27.76
CA LYS A 621 43.85 36.59 -27.95
C LYS A 621 44.77 36.56 -26.73
N GLY A 622 45.11 35.36 -26.26
CA GLY A 622 45.93 35.14 -25.06
C GLY A 622 45.17 35.20 -23.74
N GLN A 623 43.88 35.57 -23.75
CA GLN A 623 43.06 35.53 -22.54
C GLN A 623 42.89 34.08 -22.06
N ARG A 624 43.12 33.87 -20.76
CA ARG A 624 43.04 32.57 -20.09
C ARG A 624 41.79 32.51 -19.22
N PHE A 625 41.06 31.40 -19.31
CA PHE A 625 39.88 31.10 -18.49
C PHE A 625 40.14 29.82 -17.70
N VAL A 626 40.18 29.93 -16.36
CA VAL A 626 40.23 28.76 -15.48
C VAL A 626 38.83 28.20 -15.35
N LEU A 627 38.67 26.91 -15.68
CA LEU A 627 37.37 26.25 -15.77
C LEU A 627 37.16 25.20 -14.68
N ILE A 628 38.25 24.56 -14.23
CA ILE A 628 38.21 23.56 -13.16
C ILE A 628 39.37 23.84 -12.22
N ASN A 629 39.09 23.87 -10.91
CA ASN A 629 40.06 23.80 -9.85
C ASN A 629 39.84 22.52 -9.05
N ALA A 630 40.86 21.67 -8.92
CA ALA A 630 40.79 20.42 -8.16
C ALA A 630 41.88 20.40 -7.08
N ALA A 631 41.47 20.38 -5.82
CA ALA A 631 42.42 20.38 -4.69
C ALA A 631 43.24 19.07 -4.62
N GLY A 632 42.65 17.95 -5.05
CA GLY A 632 43.35 16.66 -5.21
C GLY A 632 44.16 16.54 -6.50
N GLY A 633 44.24 17.59 -7.31
CA GLY A 633 44.97 17.67 -8.57
C GLY A 633 44.14 17.33 -9.80
N VAL A 634 44.63 17.76 -10.97
CA VAL A 634 44.02 17.48 -12.28
C VAL A 634 44.89 16.49 -13.06
N SER A 635 44.25 15.49 -13.66
CA SER A 635 44.92 14.48 -14.50
C SER A 635 44.07 14.10 -15.71
N GLY A 636 44.67 13.41 -16.67
CA GLY A 636 44.03 13.11 -17.95
C GLY A 636 43.96 14.32 -18.88
N SER A 637 43.10 14.26 -19.88
CA SER A 637 42.83 15.34 -20.84
C SER A 637 41.47 15.13 -21.49
N PHE A 638 40.76 16.21 -21.81
CA PHE A 638 39.62 16.10 -22.72
C PHE A 638 40.08 15.56 -24.07
N ASN A 639 39.34 14.59 -24.60
CA ASN A 639 39.58 14.02 -25.93
C ASN A 639 39.30 15.04 -27.04
N SER A 640 38.37 15.96 -26.80
CA SER A 640 38.04 17.07 -27.70
C SER A 640 37.57 18.31 -26.93
N ILE A 641 37.84 19.48 -27.50
CA ILE A 641 37.30 20.75 -27.06
C ILE A 641 36.50 21.33 -28.22
N VAL A 642 35.19 21.44 -28.04
CA VAL A 642 34.27 22.10 -28.98
C VAL A 642 34.00 23.49 -28.45
N SER A 643 34.25 24.53 -29.25
CA SER A 643 34.12 25.91 -28.82
C SER A 643 33.38 26.74 -29.86
N SER A 644 32.38 27.51 -29.43
CA SER A 644 31.69 28.50 -30.26
C SER A 644 31.99 29.91 -29.75
N GLY A 645 32.31 30.83 -30.66
CA GLY A 645 32.60 32.25 -30.36
C GLY A 645 34.07 32.58 -30.13
N ALA A 646 34.92 31.59 -29.89
CA ALA A 646 36.38 31.74 -29.83
C ALA A 646 37.10 30.44 -30.20
N THR A 647 38.31 30.54 -30.76
CA THR A 647 39.22 29.39 -30.88
C THR A 647 40.07 29.32 -29.63
N VAL A 648 40.20 28.13 -29.04
CA VAL A 648 40.93 27.95 -27.78
C VAL A 648 41.85 26.74 -27.82
N VAL A 649 42.85 26.75 -26.95
CA VAL A 649 43.68 25.58 -26.63
C VAL A 649 43.54 25.28 -25.14
N GLY A 650 43.33 24.02 -24.80
CA GLY A 650 43.29 23.55 -23.42
C GLY A 650 44.67 23.42 -22.82
N GLY A 651 44.79 23.72 -21.54
CA GLY A 651 45.98 23.51 -20.74
C GLY A 651 45.62 23.12 -19.31
N GLN A 652 46.56 22.53 -18.61
CA GLN A 652 46.41 22.22 -17.20
C GLN A 652 47.71 22.52 -16.46
N ASP A 653 47.58 22.89 -15.19
CA ASP A 653 48.65 22.88 -14.20
C ASP A 653 48.29 21.84 -13.12
N GLY A 654 49.09 21.75 -12.04
CA GLY A 654 48.91 20.70 -11.04
C GLY A 654 47.52 20.62 -10.43
N ASN A 655 46.80 21.75 -10.35
CA ASN A 655 45.51 21.86 -9.66
C ASN A 655 44.40 22.49 -10.51
N SER A 656 44.69 23.01 -11.70
CA SER A 656 43.69 23.70 -12.52
C SER A 656 43.70 23.25 -13.97
N PHE A 657 42.51 23.13 -14.56
CA PHE A 657 42.32 23.08 -16.02
C PHE A 657 41.82 24.43 -16.53
N PHE A 658 42.37 24.88 -17.66
CA PHE A 658 42.08 26.18 -18.25
C PHE A 658 42.10 26.12 -19.78
N VAL A 659 41.52 27.14 -20.40
CA VAL A 659 41.63 27.36 -21.85
C VAL A 659 42.22 28.73 -22.16
N THR A 660 42.97 28.83 -23.26
CA THR A 660 43.57 30.08 -23.74
C THR A 660 43.09 30.38 -25.16
N VAL A 661 42.55 31.59 -25.35
CA VAL A 661 42.05 32.10 -26.65
C VAL A 661 43.21 32.29 -27.62
N GLN A 662 43.05 31.81 -28.86
CA GLN A 662 44.08 31.83 -29.92
C GLN A 662 44.07 33.07 -30.81
#